data_AF-A0A1F9RSB9-F1
#
_entry.id   AF-A0A1F9RSB9-F1
#
_cell.length_a   1.000
_cell.length_b   1.000
_cell.length_c   1.000
_cell.angle_alpha   90.00
_cell.angle_beta   90.00
_cell.angle_gamma   90.00
#
_symmetry.space_group_name_H-M   'P 1'
#
loop_
_entity.id
_entity.type
_entity.pdbx_description
1 polymer ?
#
loop_
_entity_poly.entity_id
_entity_poly.type
_entity_poly.pdbx_seq_one_letter_code
_entity_poly.pdbx_strand_id
1 'polypeptide(L)'
;MTRRSLGIAALLAVLCCWAGLEPRTLDLWKLAPEHAYAPGEALLHGLQSPGVSYSMPVSSVGLAFFHHHLAPEARPWAAGALAALCVILLYALGCGLQSAACGLLAAFLAVRMGVFLPADGLETLLYSFMILLVAVLLCWRTRRPTPRRGLVLGLAVGASLLARSPLFLFPLCLAAWEWLSRRDEPRAERLRSLAPVLAAPVLLLLPWLWMNAAVHGRFIPLEATRADENVVAGALGIIPTIHGYGIRGAAGLSEGDDAVAWAAREAARHPLRYAGSFLRRLASALTGHPLIAFLALAALRLCRGRKETAPLAVLAAYFLAVHCPMGIEPRYFTPLWPILCVLAAGTILSRWRPDDAPPGIPGWVLWPGFALATAFSAAGLAYAAVYPARTAVADGTSTAALDRAILGSPRDPWLWSERGLRRLRAGDAGGAVKDLGQALQLDPDPRRQLNHAWALLARGGRGAGIVKLLHIEDAPMTARLHLLQAVAAALDGKGAVAAAALERAIASGVDRCGADSFPTEREKRFTERLCAGNAGLEVRIAELLEPWPPRDRARALAAFGGSPRFGAALTVRAAHAAAEAGRTREATSLLERALGARPDGTALLAIAGLYARLGRGDRALRTLRQAESAGDAALERLQMASLYLELGRQDDSRRVLRPLLEPSARLAGASWLRAASVAFHGGNAPSARRFLGRARAAAPRRRLLRLPLEPEESLAAAALLGALGDGEGARSFLNELALLKTERRPAAFWMEAASSALSLGDSGRARGFLKRASGALPPAELRRAALLHRELGEAGRSQALLEELLARSPRTPVLLLDLAESALRAGDRPLALRRLDGAAAAGIPREELRRTAALRLELGDGRAALRLYEGLLRDRPRDADLLIEKARAAGAAGQRRLALKTLDRAASLAPEPATLLRLAAAYQQMNECGRALRLLERPPADPALAARTLRDRGICRSMLGEPAAAVSDLEAALRAAPGLHSAALTLGALHEAAGREDRAERVYREALRATPAPGEDAATGMLRTRLQELSP
;
A
#
# COMPACT_ATOMS: atom_id res chain seq x y z
N MET A 1 6.81 66.54 -12.45
CA MET A 1 6.62 65.09 -12.22
C MET A 1 7.69 64.60 -11.25
N THR A 2 7.32 63.99 -10.13
CA THR A 2 8.30 63.49 -9.15
C THR A 2 9.06 62.29 -9.73
N ARG A 3 10.30 62.02 -9.28
CA ARG A 3 11.07 60.80 -9.67
C ARG A 3 10.24 59.50 -9.53
N ARG A 4 9.21 59.50 -8.67
CA ARG A 4 8.24 58.41 -8.48
C ARG A 4 7.28 58.23 -9.66
N SER A 5 6.75 59.31 -10.26
CA SER A 5 5.82 59.21 -11.39
C SER A 5 6.50 58.85 -12.71
N LEU A 6 7.76 59.24 -12.91
CA LEU A 6 8.56 58.79 -14.07
C LEU A 6 8.89 57.30 -14.03
N GLY A 7 9.24 56.76 -12.85
CA GLY A 7 9.54 55.33 -12.69
C GLY A 7 8.32 54.44 -12.93
N ILE A 8 7.14 54.88 -12.47
CA ILE A 8 5.87 54.16 -12.70
C ILE A 8 5.45 54.24 -14.17
N ALA A 9 5.57 55.40 -14.81
CA ALA A 9 5.27 55.55 -16.24
C ALA A 9 6.19 54.69 -17.13
N ALA A 10 7.49 54.59 -16.79
CA ALA A 10 8.43 53.72 -17.49
C ALA A 10 8.15 52.23 -17.26
N LEU A 11 7.73 51.84 -16.05
CA LEU A 11 7.31 50.46 -15.74
C LEU A 11 6.03 50.10 -16.50
N LEU A 12 5.06 51.02 -16.55
CA LEU A 12 3.84 50.88 -17.34
C LEU A 12 4.15 50.82 -18.84
N ALA A 13 5.13 51.59 -19.34
CA ALA A 13 5.57 51.50 -20.73
C ALA A 13 6.22 50.14 -21.06
N VAL A 14 7.06 49.60 -20.17
CA VAL A 14 7.63 48.24 -20.30
C VAL A 14 6.53 47.19 -20.29
N LEU A 15 5.53 47.34 -19.42
CA LEU A 15 4.36 46.45 -19.35
C LEU A 15 3.43 46.59 -20.55
N CYS A 16 3.26 47.80 -21.12
CA CYS A 16 2.44 48.05 -22.31
C CYS A 16 3.11 47.53 -23.59
N CYS A 17 4.43 47.71 -23.74
CA CYS A 17 5.19 47.07 -24.81
C CYS A 17 5.17 45.53 -24.70
N TRP A 18 5.01 45.01 -23.48
CA TRP A 18 4.89 43.58 -23.18
C TRP A 18 3.47 43.04 -23.37
N ALA A 19 2.42 43.84 -23.11
CA ALA A 19 1.03 43.50 -23.41
C ALA A 19 0.73 43.42 -24.92
N GLY A 20 1.61 43.99 -25.76
CA GLY A 20 1.60 43.79 -27.22
C GLY A 20 2.15 42.43 -27.68
N LEU A 21 2.65 41.58 -26.78
CA LEU A 21 3.08 40.21 -27.10
C LEU A 21 1.85 39.30 -27.16
N GLU A 22 1.45 38.99 -28.39
CA GLU A 22 0.45 38.03 -28.89
C GLU A 22 -0.45 37.29 -27.86
N PRO A 23 -1.80 37.38 -28.03
CA PRO A 23 -2.79 36.58 -27.30
C PRO A 23 -2.48 35.06 -27.24
N ARG A 24 -1.72 34.54 -28.21
CA ARG A 24 -1.30 33.14 -28.31
C ARG A 24 -0.38 32.67 -27.18
N THR A 25 0.33 33.55 -26.48
CA THR A 25 1.23 33.15 -25.37
C THR A 25 0.47 32.81 -24.08
N LEU A 26 -0.71 33.39 -23.88
CA LEU A 26 -1.61 33.08 -22.77
C LEU A 26 -2.36 31.75 -22.98
N ASP A 27 -2.50 31.31 -24.24
CA ASP A 27 -3.07 30.00 -24.58
C ASP A 27 -2.21 28.83 -24.08
N LEU A 28 -0.89 29.01 -23.94
CA LEU A 28 0.03 27.97 -23.44
C LEU A 28 -0.25 27.58 -21.98
N TRP A 29 -0.89 28.46 -21.19
CA TRP A 29 -1.21 28.19 -19.79
C TRP A 29 -2.53 27.43 -19.61
N LYS A 30 -3.22 27.09 -20.72
CA LYS A 30 -4.47 26.34 -20.68
C LYS A 30 -4.29 24.88 -20.25
N LEU A 31 -3.08 24.32 -20.33
CA LEU A 31 -2.87 22.87 -20.25
C LEU A 31 -1.79 22.41 -19.26
N ALA A 32 -1.82 22.87 -18.00
CA ALA A 32 -1.04 22.22 -16.94
C ALA A 32 -1.47 20.74 -16.78
N PRO A 33 -0.57 19.75 -16.66
CA PRO A 33 -0.97 18.34 -16.59
C PRO A 33 -1.78 18.03 -15.32
N GLU A 34 -2.69 17.04 -15.36
CA GLU A 34 -3.62 16.71 -14.26
C GLU A 34 -2.94 16.53 -12.89
N HIS A 35 -1.77 15.91 -12.86
CA HIS A 35 -1.01 15.70 -11.62
C HIS A 35 -0.54 17.01 -10.96
N ALA A 36 -0.53 18.14 -11.69
CA ALA A 36 -0.10 19.43 -11.15
C ALA A 36 -1.15 20.07 -10.23
N TYR A 37 -2.45 19.88 -10.51
CA TYR A 37 -3.55 20.53 -9.77
C TYR A 37 -4.46 19.56 -9.00
N ALA A 38 -4.53 18.27 -9.38
CA ALA A 38 -5.34 17.28 -8.67
C ALA A 38 -5.06 17.17 -7.16
N PRO A 39 -3.81 17.32 -6.67
CA PRO A 39 -3.54 17.40 -5.24
C PRO A 39 -4.23 18.59 -4.55
N GLY A 40 -4.31 19.73 -5.24
CA GLY A 40 -4.97 20.94 -4.74
C GLY A 40 -6.48 20.78 -4.66
N GLU A 41 -7.09 20.18 -5.68
CA GLU A 41 -8.53 19.86 -5.68
C GLU A 41 -8.90 18.89 -4.55
N ALA A 42 -8.05 17.87 -4.33
CA ALA A 42 -8.21 16.96 -3.20
C ALA A 42 -8.21 17.72 -1.86
N LEU A 43 -7.29 18.68 -1.66
CA LEU A 43 -7.24 19.54 -0.47
C LEU A 43 -8.48 20.44 -0.33
N LEU A 44 -8.91 21.10 -1.42
CA LEU A 44 -10.06 21.99 -1.45
C LEU A 44 -11.35 21.26 -1.05
N HIS A 45 -11.58 20.08 -1.62
CA HIS A 45 -12.80 19.31 -1.40
C HIS A 45 -12.72 18.32 -0.23
N GLY A 46 -11.53 18.10 0.35
CA GLY A 46 -11.33 17.14 1.43
C GLY A 46 -11.49 15.69 0.96
N LEU A 47 -11.01 15.39 -0.25
CA LEU A 47 -11.10 14.06 -0.86
C LEU A 47 -9.78 13.31 -0.68
N GLN A 48 -9.86 12.02 -0.37
CA GLN A 48 -8.66 11.17 -0.31
C GLN A 48 -8.03 11.05 -1.70
N SER A 49 -6.73 11.33 -1.77
CA SER A 49 -5.91 11.19 -2.97
C SER A 49 -4.50 10.69 -2.60
N PRO A 50 -4.01 9.62 -3.23
CA PRO A 50 -2.66 9.10 -2.96
C PRO A 50 -1.56 10.12 -3.30
N GLY A 51 -1.85 11.07 -4.20
CA GLY A 51 -0.95 12.13 -4.62
C GLY A 51 -1.11 13.46 -3.87
N VAL A 52 -1.89 13.54 -2.79
CA VAL A 52 -2.18 14.83 -2.11
C VAL A 52 -0.93 15.59 -1.66
N SER A 53 0.14 14.86 -1.30
CA SER A 53 1.41 15.44 -0.86
C SER A 53 2.47 15.51 -1.97
N TYR A 54 2.08 15.31 -3.24
CA TYR A 54 3.00 15.41 -4.38
C TYR A 54 3.51 16.83 -4.57
N SER A 55 2.69 17.85 -4.29
CA SER A 55 3.04 19.27 -4.40
C SER A 55 2.73 19.99 -3.08
N MET A 56 3.56 20.98 -2.72
CA MET A 56 3.35 21.80 -1.52
C MET A 56 2.02 22.59 -1.60
N PRO A 57 1.39 22.89 -0.45
CA PRO A 57 -0.04 23.22 -0.39
C PRO A 57 -0.41 24.54 -1.07
N VAL A 58 0.47 25.54 -1.09
CA VAL A 58 0.18 26.83 -1.74
C VAL A 58 0.18 26.68 -3.26
N SER A 59 1.17 25.96 -3.80
CA SER A 59 1.23 25.71 -5.24
C SER A 59 0.09 24.83 -5.71
N SER A 60 -0.22 23.74 -4.99
CA SER A 60 -1.28 22.83 -5.40
C SER A 60 -2.65 23.48 -5.36
N VAL A 61 -3.01 24.16 -4.26
CA VAL A 61 -4.28 24.90 -4.13
C VAL A 61 -4.34 26.07 -5.10
N GLY A 62 -3.24 26.82 -5.28
CA GLY A 62 -3.18 27.94 -6.21
C GLY A 62 -3.39 27.51 -7.67
N LEU A 63 -2.81 26.39 -8.08
CA LEU A 63 -3.02 25.80 -9.40
C LEU A 63 -4.45 25.29 -9.58
N ALA A 64 -5.00 24.58 -8.60
CA ALA A 64 -6.40 24.13 -8.61
C ALA A 64 -7.34 25.33 -8.81
N PHE A 65 -7.18 26.37 -7.98
CA PHE A 65 -7.99 27.57 -8.08
C PHE A 65 -7.87 28.25 -9.45
N PHE A 66 -6.65 28.43 -9.96
CA PHE A 66 -6.42 29.06 -11.26
C PHE A 66 -7.03 28.29 -12.43
N HIS A 67 -6.94 26.96 -12.43
CA HIS A 67 -7.39 26.13 -13.55
C HIS A 67 -8.87 25.76 -13.52
N HIS A 68 -9.51 25.70 -12.34
CA HIS A 68 -10.88 25.19 -12.23
C HIS A 68 -11.86 26.10 -11.50
N HIS A 69 -11.37 27.03 -10.67
CA HIS A 69 -12.23 27.91 -9.88
C HIS A 69 -12.18 29.38 -10.35
N LEU A 70 -11.17 29.74 -11.14
CA LEU A 70 -11.07 31.05 -11.80
C LEU A 70 -11.65 30.98 -13.22
N ALA A 71 -12.53 31.93 -13.53
CA ALA A 71 -13.15 32.08 -14.84
C ALA A 71 -12.07 32.13 -15.95
N PRO A 72 -12.22 31.37 -17.06
CA PRO A 72 -11.23 31.32 -18.13
C PRO A 72 -10.77 32.69 -18.63
N GLU A 73 -11.69 33.66 -18.71
CA GLU A 73 -11.43 35.03 -19.16
C GLU A 73 -10.57 35.81 -18.18
N ALA A 74 -10.60 35.46 -16.88
CA ALA A 74 -9.86 36.13 -15.83
C ALA A 74 -8.44 35.56 -15.63
N ARG A 75 -8.17 34.33 -16.11
CA ARG A 75 -6.86 33.66 -15.94
C ARG A 75 -5.70 34.49 -16.52
N PRO A 76 -5.78 35.05 -17.75
CA PRO A 76 -4.72 35.91 -18.29
C PRO A 76 -4.45 37.17 -17.47
N TRP A 77 -5.49 37.77 -16.90
CA TRP A 77 -5.35 38.97 -16.07
C TRP A 77 -4.69 38.65 -14.73
N ALA A 78 -5.07 37.55 -14.10
CA ALA A 78 -4.42 37.08 -12.86
C ALA A 78 -2.93 36.75 -13.09
N ALA A 79 -2.64 36.05 -14.18
CA ALA A 79 -1.30 35.77 -14.67
C ALA A 79 -0.46 37.05 -14.89
N GLY A 80 -1.01 37.98 -15.67
CA GLY A 80 -0.37 39.25 -15.98
C GLY A 80 -0.15 40.12 -14.75
N ALA A 81 -1.10 40.15 -13.81
CA ALA A 81 -0.96 40.87 -12.56
C ALA A 81 0.18 40.32 -11.69
N LEU A 82 0.31 38.98 -11.60
CA LEU A 82 1.40 38.34 -10.86
C LEU A 82 2.76 38.59 -11.53
N ALA A 83 2.82 38.56 -12.86
CA ALA A 83 4.02 38.89 -13.61
C ALA A 83 4.43 40.37 -13.44
N ALA A 84 3.46 41.29 -13.51
CA ALA A 84 3.70 42.71 -13.25
C ALA A 84 4.23 42.92 -11.83
N LEU A 85 3.69 42.21 -10.84
CA LEU A 85 4.19 42.26 -9.46
C LEU A 85 5.63 41.75 -9.35
N CYS A 86 6.01 40.71 -10.11
CA CYS A 86 7.40 40.26 -10.19
C CYS A 86 8.33 41.35 -10.75
N VAL A 87 7.91 42.05 -11.81
CA VAL A 87 8.67 43.16 -12.40
C VAL A 87 8.81 44.31 -11.41
N ILE A 88 7.75 44.65 -10.67
CA ILE A 88 7.77 45.69 -9.65
C ILE A 88 8.73 45.31 -8.50
N LEU A 89 8.69 44.05 -8.03
CA LEU A 89 9.63 43.55 -7.01
C LEU A 89 11.07 43.55 -7.51
N LEU A 90 11.30 43.19 -8.77
CA LEU A 90 12.62 43.23 -9.40
C LEU A 90 13.17 44.66 -9.49
N TYR A 91 12.32 45.62 -9.87
CA TYR A 91 12.66 47.03 -9.85
C TYR A 91 13.00 47.51 -8.43
N ALA A 92 12.20 47.12 -7.43
CA ALA A 92 12.46 47.44 -6.03
C ALA A 92 13.78 46.81 -5.53
N LEU A 93 14.12 45.60 -5.98
CA LEU A 93 15.38 44.94 -5.67
C LEU A 93 16.58 45.71 -6.23
N GLY A 94 16.50 46.18 -7.49
CA GLY A 94 17.55 47.01 -8.09
C GLY A 94 17.68 48.40 -7.47
N CYS A 95 16.56 49.02 -7.08
CA CYS A 95 16.57 50.24 -6.26
C CYS A 95 17.27 50.01 -4.91
N GLY A 96 17.00 48.87 -4.28
CA GLY A 96 17.61 48.48 -3.02
C GLY A 96 19.09 48.14 -3.14
N LEU A 97 19.54 47.62 -4.27
CA LEU A 97 20.95 47.30 -4.50
C LEU A 97 21.79 48.53 -4.86
N GLN A 98 21.27 49.42 -5.72
CA GLN A 98 22.01 50.56 -6.24
C GLN A 98 21.15 51.79 -6.49
N SER A 99 20.26 51.74 -7.48
CA SER A 99 19.57 52.93 -7.99
C SER A 99 18.31 52.57 -8.77
N ALA A 100 17.46 53.57 -9.04
CA ALA A 100 16.29 53.40 -9.91
C ALA A 100 16.69 52.95 -11.33
N ALA A 101 17.82 53.44 -11.85
CA ALA A 101 18.37 53.01 -13.13
C ALA A 101 18.74 51.52 -13.12
N CYS A 102 19.29 51.03 -12.01
CA CYS A 102 19.57 49.60 -11.84
C CYS A 102 18.30 48.76 -11.85
N GLY A 103 17.24 49.23 -11.17
CA GLY A 103 15.94 48.57 -11.19
C GLY A 103 15.33 48.51 -12.59
N LEU A 104 15.34 49.63 -13.33
CA LEU A 104 14.80 49.70 -14.69
C LEU A 104 15.59 48.81 -15.67
N LEU A 105 16.93 48.85 -15.61
CA LEU A 105 17.77 48.01 -16.46
C LEU A 105 17.56 46.52 -16.15
N ALA A 106 17.50 46.13 -14.87
CA ALA A 106 17.23 44.74 -14.48
C ALA A 106 15.84 44.27 -14.97
N ALA A 107 14.81 45.11 -14.82
CA ALA A 107 13.46 44.83 -15.32
C ALA A 107 13.46 44.66 -16.85
N PHE A 108 14.13 45.55 -17.58
CA PHE A 108 14.26 45.47 -19.03
C PHE A 108 14.94 44.15 -19.47
N LEU A 109 16.07 43.79 -18.84
CA LEU A 109 16.79 42.55 -19.14
C LEU A 109 15.91 41.30 -18.88
N ALA A 110 15.25 41.23 -17.73
CA ALA A 110 14.41 40.09 -17.36
C ALA A 110 13.18 39.93 -18.27
N VAL A 111 12.54 41.04 -18.67
CA VAL A 111 11.42 41.03 -19.63
C VAL A 111 11.91 40.61 -21.01
N ARG A 112 13.06 41.11 -21.48
CA ARG A 112 13.63 40.74 -22.79
C ARG A 112 13.99 39.26 -22.88
N MET A 113 14.38 38.67 -21.75
CA MET A 113 14.67 37.24 -21.60
C MET A 113 13.41 36.37 -21.47
N GLY A 114 12.21 36.95 -21.34
CA GLY A 114 10.96 36.20 -21.20
C GLY A 114 10.77 35.51 -19.84
N VAL A 115 11.50 35.93 -18.79
CA VAL A 115 11.55 35.20 -17.50
C VAL A 115 10.19 35.14 -16.77
N PHE A 116 9.32 36.13 -16.98
CA PHE A 116 8.01 36.22 -16.33
C PHE A 116 6.83 35.71 -17.17
N LEU A 117 7.11 35.17 -18.37
CA LEU A 117 6.19 34.34 -19.16
C LEU A 117 6.80 32.95 -19.35
N PRO A 118 7.03 32.20 -18.26
CA PRO A 118 7.56 30.87 -18.42
C PRO A 118 6.59 30.03 -19.25
N ALA A 119 7.14 29.30 -20.23
CA ALA A 119 6.37 28.31 -21.00
C ALA A 119 5.76 27.22 -20.07
N ASP A 120 6.33 27.05 -18.87
CA ASP A 120 5.94 26.05 -17.88
C ASP A 120 4.79 26.45 -16.93
N GLY A 121 4.17 27.61 -17.14
CA GLY A 121 2.91 28.00 -16.49
C GLY A 121 3.03 28.66 -15.11
N LEU A 122 1.87 28.80 -14.44
CA LEU A 122 1.66 29.64 -13.25
C LEU A 122 2.52 29.26 -12.04
N GLU A 123 2.78 27.97 -11.80
CA GLU A 123 3.53 27.51 -10.62
C GLU A 123 4.94 28.13 -10.57
N THR A 124 5.62 28.15 -11.72
CA THR A 124 6.96 28.73 -11.85
C THR A 124 6.94 30.24 -11.66
N LEU A 125 5.88 30.91 -12.13
CA LEU A 125 5.70 32.35 -11.93
C LEU A 125 5.44 32.69 -10.45
N LEU A 126 4.54 31.94 -9.78
CA LEU A 126 4.27 32.07 -8.35
C LEU A 126 5.53 31.83 -7.53
N TYR A 127 6.31 30.81 -7.88
CA TYR A 127 7.56 30.54 -7.18
C TYR A 127 8.60 31.63 -7.44
N SER A 128 8.70 32.16 -8.66
CA SER A 128 9.57 33.31 -8.98
C SER A 128 9.20 34.56 -8.18
N PHE A 129 7.91 34.84 -8.03
CA PHE A 129 7.40 35.88 -7.14
C PHE A 129 7.89 35.70 -5.69
N MET A 130 7.76 34.48 -5.14
CA MET A 130 8.21 34.17 -3.78
C MET A 130 9.73 34.35 -3.60
N ILE A 131 10.53 33.89 -4.57
CA ILE A 131 11.99 34.03 -4.53
C ILE A 131 12.41 35.50 -4.63
N LEU A 132 11.77 36.29 -5.50
CA LEU A 132 12.00 37.74 -5.59
C LEU A 132 11.64 38.46 -4.29
N LEU A 133 10.50 38.11 -3.68
CA LEU A 133 10.10 38.68 -2.39
C LEU A 133 11.13 38.34 -1.30
N VAL A 134 11.61 37.10 -1.24
CA VAL A 134 12.70 36.69 -0.33
C VAL A 134 13.96 37.50 -0.59
N ALA A 135 14.36 37.70 -1.86
CA ALA A 135 15.54 38.49 -2.21
C ALA A 135 15.42 39.96 -1.78
N VAL A 136 14.25 40.58 -1.97
CA VAL A 136 13.98 41.96 -1.53
C VAL A 136 14.02 42.06 0.00
N LEU A 137 13.36 41.14 0.71
CA LEU A 137 13.34 41.12 2.17
C LEU A 137 14.71 40.80 2.78
N LEU A 138 15.51 39.98 2.10
CA LEU A 138 16.89 39.69 2.47
C LEU A 138 17.71 40.98 2.45
N CYS A 139 17.70 41.73 1.34
CA CYS A 139 18.36 43.04 1.24
C CYS A 139 17.84 44.05 2.28
N TRP A 140 16.53 44.09 2.49
CA TRP A 140 15.90 44.96 3.48
C TRP A 140 16.37 44.64 4.91
N ARG A 141 16.49 43.35 5.26
CA ARG A 141 17.01 42.90 6.55
C ARG A 141 18.50 43.19 6.71
N THR A 142 19.32 42.94 5.69
CA THR A 142 20.78 43.12 5.76
C THR A 142 21.18 44.54 6.18
N ARG A 143 20.39 45.56 5.80
CA ARG A 143 20.63 46.94 6.21
C ARG A 143 20.49 47.17 7.72
N ARG A 144 19.57 46.47 8.39
CA ARG A 144 19.34 46.54 9.84
C ARG A 144 18.85 45.18 10.37
N PRO A 145 19.77 44.28 10.75
CA PRO A 145 19.43 42.91 11.09
C PRO A 145 18.82 42.76 12.50
N THR A 146 17.57 43.17 12.68
CA THR A 146 16.84 43.04 13.95
C THR A 146 15.99 41.76 14.01
N PRO A 147 15.57 41.29 15.19
CA PRO A 147 14.70 40.11 15.34
C PRO A 147 13.38 40.26 14.56
N ARG A 148 12.78 41.46 14.55
CA ARG A 148 11.55 41.74 13.79
C ARG A 148 11.77 41.57 12.28
N ARG A 149 12.88 42.08 11.73
CA ARG A 149 13.20 41.89 10.31
C ARG A 149 13.55 40.43 9.99
N GLY A 150 14.20 39.74 10.95
CA GLY A 150 14.44 38.30 10.90
C GLY A 150 13.15 37.49 10.80
N LEU A 151 12.13 37.85 11.59
CA LEU A 151 10.82 37.19 11.55
C LEU A 151 10.14 37.37 10.19
N VAL A 152 10.11 38.60 9.64
CA VAL A 152 9.50 38.87 8.32
C VAL A 152 10.21 38.08 7.22
N LEU A 153 11.55 38.05 7.22
CA LEU A 153 12.31 37.24 6.26
C LEU A 153 12.03 35.74 6.45
N GLY A 154 12.03 35.25 7.69
CA GLY A 154 11.74 33.84 8.00
C GLY A 154 10.33 33.43 7.56
N LEU A 155 9.34 34.28 7.73
CA LEU A 155 7.98 34.06 7.23
C LEU A 155 7.93 34.02 5.70
N ALA A 156 8.67 34.90 5.01
CA ALA A 156 8.75 34.87 3.54
C ALA A 156 9.46 33.62 3.02
N VAL A 157 10.52 33.16 3.69
CA VAL A 157 11.15 31.86 3.36
C VAL A 157 10.15 30.74 3.60
N GLY A 158 9.45 30.71 4.74
CA GLY A 158 8.38 29.75 5.00
C GLY A 158 7.31 29.73 3.92
N ALA A 159 6.82 30.91 3.49
CA ALA A 159 5.84 31.05 2.41
C ALA A 159 6.36 30.44 1.09
N SER A 160 7.64 30.65 0.78
CA SER A 160 8.28 30.00 -0.38
C SER A 160 8.31 28.48 -0.26
N LEU A 161 8.55 27.92 0.95
CA LEU A 161 8.54 26.47 1.20
C LEU A 161 7.16 25.86 0.99
N LEU A 162 6.10 26.58 1.37
CA LEU A 162 4.74 26.15 1.12
C LEU A 162 4.35 26.18 -0.37
N ALA A 163 5.11 26.86 -1.21
CA ALA A 163 4.98 26.80 -2.66
C ALA A 163 5.90 25.72 -3.27
N ARG A 164 7.18 25.69 -2.92
CA ARG A 164 8.16 24.65 -3.31
C ARG A 164 9.29 24.54 -2.29
N SER A 165 9.80 23.35 -2.07
CA SER A 165 10.84 23.08 -1.07
C SER A 165 12.30 23.56 -1.29
N PRO A 166 12.78 24.06 -2.46
CA PRO A 166 14.21 24.26 -2.65
C PRO A 166 14.92 25.18 -1.64
N LEU A 167 14.23 26.12 -0.98
CA LEU A 167 14.83 26.99 0.04
C LEU A 167 14.95 26.35 1.44
N PHE A 168 14.66 25.06 1.61
CA PHE A 168 14.58 24.43 2.94
C PHE A 168 15.88 24.57 3.76
N LEU A 169 17.04 24.43 3.12
CA LEU A 169 18.35 24.56 3.77
C LEU A 169 18.91 26.00 3.74
N PHE A 170 18.25 26.92 3.04
CA PHE A 170 18.73 28.30 2.87
C PHE A 170 18.88 29.06 4.20
N PRO A 171 17.95 28.99 5.18
CA PRO A 171 18.13 29.63 6.47
C PRO A 171 19.41 29.22 7.20
N LEU A 172 19.82 27.95 7.07
CA LEU A 172 21.06 27.43 7.66
C LEU A 172 22.29 28.01 6.95
N CYS A 173 22.28 28.05 5.62
CA CYS A 173 23.36 28.65 4.83
C CYS A 173 23.50 30.15 5.12
N LEU A 174 22.37 30.87 5.19
CA LEU A 174 22.35 32.29 5.54
C LEU A 174 22.86 32.53 6.96
N ALA A 175 22.42 31.71 7.93
CA ALA A 175 22.89 31.80 9.31
C ALA A 175 24.40 31.53 9.41
N ALA A 176 24.93 30.52 8.71
CA ALA A 176 26.37 30.24 8.68
C ALA A 176 27.17 31.41 8.09
N TRP A 177 26.71 31.98 6.97
CA TRP A 177 27.35 33.14 6.35
C TRP A 177 27.30 34.38 7.25
N GLU A 178 26.15 34.72 7.84
CA GLU A 178 26.03 35.87 8.74
C GLU A 178 26.82 35.67 10.03
N TRP A 179 26.92 34.44 10.53
CA TRP A 179 27.70 34.12 11.72
C TRP A 179 29.18 34.49 11.53
N LEU A 180 29.71 34.20 10.35
CA LEU A 180 31.10 34.53 9.96
C LEU A 180 31.26 36.01 9.61
N SER A 181 30.31 36.57 8.86
CA SER A 181 30.40 37.94 8.31
C SER A 181 30.17 39.04 9.35
N ARG A 182 29.46 38.74 10.45
CA ARG A 182 29.16 39.68 11.54
C ARG A 182 29.91 39.32 12.83
N ARG A 183 31.11 38.76 12.70
CA ARG A 183 31.89 38.25 13.85
C ARG A 183 32.19 39.31 14.92
N ASP A 184 32.24 40.58 14.51
CA ASP A 184 32.52 41.73 15.36
C ASP A 184 31.33 42.13 16.26
N GLU A 185 30.13 41.61 15.99
CA GLU A 185 28.94 41.85 16.83
C GLU A 185 28.81 40.86 18.00
N PRO A 186 28.23 41.28 19.14
CA PRO A 186 27.97 40.41 20.28
C PRO A 186 27.20 39.13 19.91
N ARG A 187 27.62 37.99 20.46
CA ARG A 187 27.01 36.67 20.18
C ARG A 187 25.49 36.67 20.43
N ALA A 188 25.05 37.32 21.50
CA ALA A 188 23.63 37.39 21.87
C ALA A 188 22.79 38.14 20.82
N GLU A 189 23.31 39.23 20.25
CA GLU A 189 22.59 40.03 19.23
C GLU A 189 22.48 39.29 17.91
N ARG A 190 23.55 38.60 17.49
CA ARG A 190 23.52 37.70 16.33
C ARG A 190 22.50 36.58 16.49
N LEU A 191 22.51 35.90 17.64
CA LEU A 191 21.55 34.84 17.94
C LEU A 191 20.10 35.35 17.93
N ARG A 192 19.84 36.50 18.57
CA ARG A 192 18.48 37.12 18.57
C ARG A 192 18.02 37.49 17.16
N SER A 193 18.93 37.91 16.29
CA SER A 193 18.64 38.25 14.88
C SER A 193 18.40 37.03 14.00
N LEU A 194 19.12 35.93 14.25
CA LEU A 194 19.08 34.69 13.45
C LEU A 194 18.00 33.71 13.90
N ALA A 195 17.67 33.67 15.20
CA ALA A 195 16.67 32.73 15.73
C ALA A 195 15.32 32.80 14.99
N PRO A 196 14.75 33.98 14.67
CA PRO A 196 13.49 34.05 13.91
C PRO A 196 13.63 33.57 12.46
N VAL A 197 14.80 33.78 11.83
CA VAL A 197 15.07 33.33 10.46
C VAL A 197 15.10 31.80 10.37
N LEU A 198 15.60 31.14 11.42
CA LEU A 198 15.67 29.68 11.52
C LEU A 198 14.33 29.06 11.97
N ALA A 199 13.66 29.67 12.94
CA ALA A 199 12.45 29.11 13.55
C ALA A 199 11.18 29.33 12.71
N ALA A 200 10.98 30.53 12.15
CA ALA A 200 9.73 30.87 11.48
C ALA A 200 9.39 29.99 10.26
N PRO A 201 10.34 29.62 9.37
CA PRO A 201 10.03 28.71 8.27
C PRO A 201 9.54 27.33 8.75
N VAL A 202 10.15 26.79 9.81
CA VAL A 202 9.80 25.47 10.37
C VAL A 202 8.43 25.52 11.06
N LEU A 203 8.16 26.59 11.82
CA LEU A 203 6.86 26.78 12.47
C LEU A 203 5.72 26.87 11.45
N LEU A 204 5.96 27.56 10.31
CA LEU A 204 4.96 27.69 9.25
C LEU A 204 4.67 26.34 8.55
N LEU A 205 5.62 25.40 8.55
CA LEU A 205 5.44 24.06 8.00
C LEU A 205 4.65 23.11 8.93
N LEU A 206 4.45 23.44 10.21
CA LEU A 206 3.82 22.53 11.17
C LEU A 206 2.45 21.97 10.72
N PRO A 207 1.52 22.76 10.15
CA PRO A 207 0.24 22.21 9.68
C PRO A 207 0.41 21.21 8.52
N TRP A 208 1.39 21.43 7.64
CA TRP A 208 1.73 20.50 6.57
C TRP A 208 2.34 19.20 7.11
N LEU A 209 3.25 19.30 8.07
CA LEU A 209 3.85 18.14 8.76
C LEU A 209 2.79 17.31 9.47
N TRP A 210 1.87 17.96 10.17
CA TRP A 210 0.76 17.31 10.85
C TRP A 210 -0.18 16.62 9.86
N MET A 211 -0.56 17.31 8.77
CA MET A 211 -1.39 16.71 7.72
C MET A 211 -0.75 15.46 7.14
N ASN A 212 0.54 15.54 6.77
CA ASN A 212 1.25 14.41 6.19
C ASN A 212 1.37 13.23 7.16
N ALA A 213 1.66 13.50 8.44
CA ALA A 213 1.72 12.46 9.47
C ALA A 213 0.36 11.79 9.68
N ALA A 214 -0.73 12.58 9.71
CA ALA A 214 -2.08 12.07 9.92
C ALA A 214 -2.62 11.27 8.72
N VAL A 215 -2.31 11.70 7.49
CA VAL A 215 -2.83 11.07 6.25
C VAL A 215 -2.01 9.85 5.84
N HIS A 216 -0.68 9.95 5.86
CA HIS A 216 0.19 8.91 5.31
C HIS A 216 0.76 7.96 6.38
N GLY A 217 0.62 8.27 7.67
CA GLY A 217 1.22 7.49 8.75
C GLY A 217 2.75 7.46 8.74
N ARG A 218 3.40 8.34 7.97
CA ARG A 218 4.86 8.47 7.87
C ARG A 218 5.29 9.93 7.85
N PHE A 219 6.54 10.17 8.23
CA PHE A 219 7.11 11.51 8.25
C PHE A 219 7.49 11.96 6.82
N ILE A 220 6.72 12.90 6.26
CA ILE A 220 7.01 13.55 4.97
C ILE A 220 7.15 15.05 5.26
N PRO A 221 8.39 15.60 5.31
CA PRO A 221 8.59 16.97 5.71
C PRO A 221 8.22 18.01 4.65
N LEU A 222 8.29 17.62 3.37
CA LEU A 222 8.15 18.47 2.19
C LEU A 222 7.22 17.78 1.18
N GLU A 223 7.61 17.63 -0.09
CA GLU A 223 6.90 16.85 -1.09
C GLU A 223 7.18 15.34 -1.00
N ALA A 224 6.21 14.51 -1.37
CA ALA A 224 6.36 13.07 -1.49
C ALA A 224 6.74 12.69 -2.93
N THR A 225 7.87 12.02 -3.13
CA THR A 225 8.32 11.41 -4.41
C THR A 225 8.57 12.35 -5.60
N ARG A 226 8.24 13.65 -5.49
CA ARG A 226 8.37 14.63 -6.58
C ARG A 226 9.79 14.78 -7.12
N ALA A 227 10.80 14.68 -6.25
CA ALA A 227 12.21 14.85 -6.61
C ALA A 227 12.92 13.53 -6.94
N ASP A 228 12.27 12.37 -6.74
CA ASP A 228 12.95 11.06 -6.77
C ASP A 228 13.61 10.78 -8.12
N GLU A 229 12.91 11.03 -9.23
CA GLU A 229 13.45 10.84 -10.58
C GLU A 229 14.67 11.74 -10.83
N ASN A 230 14.63 12.99 -10.37
CA ASN A 230 15.73 13.94 -10.52
C ASN A 230 16.94 13.52 -9.68
N VAL A 231 16.69 13.05 -8.46
CA VAL A 231 17.73 12.55 -7.55
C VAL A 231 18.42 11.31 -8.14
N VAL A 232 17.64 10.38 -8.70
CA VAL A 232 18.17 9.18 -9.37
C VAL A 232 18.97 9.56 -10.62
N ALA A 233 18.45 10.45 -11.48
CA ALA A 233 19.16 10.94 -12.66
C ALA A 233 20.50 11.61 -12.27
N GLY A 234 20.48 12.43 -11.22
CA GLY A 234 21.66 13.10 -10.68
C GLY A 234 22.77 12.12 -10.27
N ALA A 235 22.41 11.07 -9.51
CA ALA A 235 23.34 10.05 -9.03
C ALA A 235 23.91 9.16 -10.16
N LEU A 236 23.12 8.90 -11.20
CA LEU A 236 23.57 8.22 -12.42
C LEU A 236 24.51 9.09 -13.27
N GLY A 237 24.59 10.39 -12.97
CA GLY A 237 25.43 11.35 -13.68
C GLY A 237 24.79 11.90 -14.96
N ILE A 238 23.46 11.80 -15.07
CA ILE A 238 22.68 12.32 -16.19
C ILE A 238 22.44 13.82 -15.96
N ILE A 239 22.66 14.63 -16.99
CA ILE A 239 22.53 16.09 -16.90
C ILE A 239 21.06 16.51 -16.83
N PRO A 240 20.21 16.23 -17.84
CA PRO A 240 18.82 16.67 -17.80
C PRO A 240 17.95 15.75 -16.93
N THR A 241 16.84 16.28 -16.46
CA THR A 241 15.76 15.49 -15.87
C THR A 241 15.12 14.56 -16.90
N ILE A 242 14.76 13.35 -16.47
CA ILE A 242 14.06 12.34 -17.28
C ILE A 242 12.77 11.97 -16.54
N HIS A 243 11.63 12.48 -17.02
CA HIS A 243 10.32 12.30 -16.36
C HIS A 243 9.50 11.14 -16.92
N GLY A 244 8.95 10.28 -16.05
CA GLY A 244 7.89 9.34 -16.43
C GLY A 244 8.31 8.18 -17.35
N TYR A 245 9.62 7.95 -17.52
CA TYR A 245 10.18 6.89 -18.37
C TYR A 245 10.76 5.72 -17.56
N GLY A 246 10.37 5.58 -16.28
CA GLY A 246 10.77 4.43 -15.47
C GLY A 246 12.25 4.41 -15.08
N ILE A 247 12.90 5.58 -14.95
CA ILE A 247 14.32 5.67 -14.55
C ILE A 247 14.60 4.97 -13.20
N ARG A 248 13.61 4.97 -12.29
CA ARG A 248 13.66 4.19 -11.05
C ARG A 248 13.78 2.69 -11.33
N GLY A 249 12.96 2.16 -12.23
CA GLY A 249 13.02 0.76 -12.64
C GLY A 249 14.36 0.40 -13.30
N ALA A 250 14.89 1.29 -14.14
CA ALA A 250 16.23 1.13 -14.73
C ALA A 250 17.35 1.14 -13.67
N ALA A 251 17.14 1.84 -12.56
CA ALA A 251 18.02 1.82 -11.38
C ALA A 251 17.78 0.61 -10.44
N GLY A 252 16.84 -0.27 -10.78
CA GLY A 252 16.45 -1.42 -9.96
C GLY A 252 15.64 -1.06 -8.71
N LEU A 253 15.04 0.14 -8.68
CA LEU A 253 14.20 0.61 -7.58
C LEU A 253 12.73 0.24 -7.83
N SER A 254 12.13 -0.41 -6.84
CA SER A 254 10.69 -0.71 -6.80
C SER A 254 9.89 0.47 -6.22
N GLU A 255 8.56 0.38 -6.31
CA GLU A 255 7.67 1.31 -5.61
C GLU A 255 7.86 1.19 -4.09
N GLY A 256 8.13 2.31 -3.42
CA GLY A 256 8.40 2.36 -1.98
C GLY A 256 9.89 2.35 -1.59
N ASP A 257 10.81 2.06 -2.51
CA ASP A 257 12.25 2.17 -2.24
C ASP A 257 12.67 3.63 -2.04
N ASP A 258 13.59 3.87 -1.11
CA ASP A 258 14.13 5.20 -0.82
C ASP A 258 15.15 5.62 -1.88
N ALA A 259 14.71 6.49 -2.79
CA ALA A 259 15.53 7.04 -3.88
C ALA A 259 16.72 7.86 -3.37
N VAL A 260 16.54 8.62 -2.29
CA VAL A 260 17.59 9.49 -1.74
C VAL A 260 18.70 8.64 -1.12
N ALA A 261 18.33 7.64 -0.32
CA ALA A 261 19.30 6.72 0.27
C ALA A 261 20.03 5.88 -0.81
N TRP A 262 19.32 5.48 -1.88
CA TRP A 262 19.95 4.82 -3.02
C TRP A 262 20.93 5.75 -3.75
N ALA A 263 20.51 6.97 -4.07
CA ALA A 263 21.33 7.96 -4.77
C ALA A 263 22.59 8.33 -3.99
N ALA A 264 22.50 8.45 -2.66
CA ALA A 264 23.66 8.69 -1.80
C ALA A 264 24.68 7.55 -1.89
N ARG A 265 24.23 6.28 -1.87
CA ARG A 265 25.11 5.12 -2.05
C ARG A 265 25.73 5.09 -3.45
N GLU A 266 24.95 5.39 -4.47
CA GLU A 266 25.41 5.39 -5.86
C GLU A 266 26.44 6.50 -6.12
N ALA A 267 26.21 7.70 -5.60
CA ALA A 267 27.17 8.80 -5.65
C ALA A 267 28.46 8.46 -4.88
N ALA A 268 28.36 7.82 -3.72
CA ALA A 268 29.53 7.38 -2.93
C ALA A 268 30.36 6.30 -3.63
N ARG A 269 29.72 5.41 -4.42
CA ARG A 269 30.41 4.41 -5.24
C ARG A 269 31.14 5.02 -6.45
N HIS A 270 30.61 6.13 -6.98
CA HIS A 270 31.13 6.78 -8.18
C HIS A 270 31.36 8.28 -7.98
N PRO A 271 32.23 8.70 -7.04
CA PRO A 271 32.34 10.09 -6.62
C PRO A 271 32.83 11.02 -7.74
N LEU A 272 33.80 10.58 -8.55
CA LEU A 272 34.31 11.36 -9.68
C LEU A 272 33.27 11.56 -10.79
N ARG A 273 32.44 10.54 -11.07
CA ARG A 273 31.32 10.63 -12.02
C ARG A 273 30.29 11.65 -11.54
N TYR A 274 29.97 11.59 -10.25
CA TYR A 274 29.01 12.48 -9.63
C TYR A 274 29.51 13.94 -9.62
N ALA A 275 30.75 14.17 -9.20
CA ALA A 275 31.38 15.49 -9.21
C ALA A 275 31.50 16.08 -10.64
N GLY A 276 31.94 15.27 -11.61
CA GLY A 276 32.05 15.70 -13.01
C GLY A 276 30.69 16.08 -13.63
N SER A 277 29.65 15.30 -13.35
CA SER A 277 28.29 15.62 -13.82
C SER A 277 27.68 16.83 -13.10
N PHE A 278 27.95 17.03 -11.81
CA PHE A 278 27.59 18.25 -11.08
C PHE A 278 28.16 19.50 -11.75
N LEU A 279 29.46 19.49 -12.11
CA LEU A 279 30.10 20.64 -12.78
C LEU A 279 29.50 20.91 -14.17
N ARG A 280 29.14 19.86 -14.92
CA ARG A 280 28.46 20.02 -16.21
C ARG A 280 27.05 20.60 -16.05
N ARG A 281 26.30 20.16 -15.04
CA ARG A 281 24.98 20.73 -14.71
C ARG A 281 25.09 22.19 -14.29
N LEU A 282 26.10 22.53 -13.50
CA LEU A 282 26.40 23.92 -13.14
C LEU A 282 26.72 24.77 -14.37
N ALA A 283 27.57 24.28 -15.28
CA ALA A 283 27.86 24.97 -16.53
C ALA A 283 26.59 25.16 -17.37
N SER A 284 25.79 24.08 -17.53
CA SER A 284 24.53 24.11 -18.27
C SER A 284 23.49 25.08 -17.69
N ALA A 285 23.47 25.26 -16.37
CA ALA A 285 22.58 26.23 -15.72
C ALA A 285 22.98 27.68 -16.06
N LEU A 286 24.28 27.95 -16.22
CA LEU A 286 24.82 29.29 -16.50
C LEU A 286 24.84 29.64 -18.00
N THR A 287 24.82 28.64 -18.90
CA THR A 287 24.81 28.84 -20.36
C THR A 287 23.50 29.39 -20.91
N GLY A 288 22.41 29.42 -20.13
CA GLY A 288 21.14 29.99 -20.58
C GLY A 288 21.27 31.46 -21.02
N HIS A 289 22.02 32.26 -20.25
CA HIS A 289 22.37 33.64 -20.58
C HIS A 289 23.80 33.96 -20.11
N PRO A 290 24.84 33.57 -20.88
CA PRO A 290 26.22 33.54 -20.41
C PRO A 290 26.76 34.94 -20.08
N LEU A 291 26.33 35.97 -20.83
CA LEU A 291 26.70 37.36 -20.55
C LEU A 291 26.14 37.83 -19.20
N ILE A 292 24.88 37.52 -18.90
CA ILE A 292 24.25 37.91 -17.63
C ILE A 292 24.91 37.17 -16.46
N ALA A 293 25.16 35.87 -16.60
CA ALA A 293 25.88 35.08 -15.61
C ALA A 293 27.29 35.65 -15.34
N PHE A 294 28.04 35.98 -16.39
CA PHE A 294 29.37 36.58 -16.28
C PHE A 294 29.34 37.93 -15.56
N LEU A 295 28.42 38.83 -15.95
CA LEU A 295 28.27 40.15 -15.33
C LEU A 295 27.82 40.06 -13.86
N ALA A 296 26.97 39.09 -13.53
CA ALA A 296 26.56 38.82 -12.16
C ALA A 296 27.71 38.30 -11.29
N LEU A 297 28.58 37.43 -11.83
CA LEU A 297 29.81 37.00 -11.15
C LEU A 297 30.78 38.16 -10.95
N ALA A 298 30.94 39.03 -11.96
CA ALA A 298 31.78 40.23 -11.84
C ALA A 298 31.28 41.19 -10.76
N ALA A 299 29.97 41.20 -10.45
CA ALA A 299 29.39 42.00 -9.37
C ALA A 299 30.01 41.67 -8.00
N LEU A 300 30.44 40.43 -7.77
CA LEU A 300 31.07 40.00 -6.51
C LEU A 300 32.37 40.75 -6.20
N ARG A 301 33.08 41.19 -7.25
CA ARG A 301 34.31 41.97 -7.12
C ARG A 301 34.05 43.46 -7.24
N LEU A 302 33.28 43.86 -8.25
CA LEU A 302 33.07 45.27 -8.62
C LEU A 302 32.06 45.99 -7.71
N CYS A 303 31.10 45.26 -7.15
CA CYS A 303 30.10 45.80 -6.23
C CYS A 303 30.33 45.35 -4.77
N ARG A 304 31.52 44.82 -4.43
CA ARG A 304 31.86 44.27 -3.10
C ARG A 304 31.68 45.24 -1.93
N GLY A 305 31.75 46.56 -2.20
CA GLY A 305 31.53 47.59 -1.18
C GLY A 305 30.07 47.73 -0.73
N ARG A 306 29.13 47.06 -1.42
CA ARG A 306 27.69 47.13 -1.12
C ARG A 306 27.27 45.97 -0.24
N LYS A 307 26.64 46.29 0.90
CA LYS A 307 26.26 45.31 1.93
C LYS A 307 25.27 44.27 1.41
N GLU A 308 24.46 44.62 0.41
CA GLU A 308 23.41 43.79 -0.17
C GLU A 308 23.90 42.82 -1.26
N THR A 309 25.07 43.03 -1.85
CA THR A 309 25.58 42.18 -2.94
C THR A 309 25.91 40.77 -2.48
N ALA A 310 26.59 40.64 -1.34
CA ALA A 310 26.99 39.35 -0.78
C ALA A 310 25.80 38.42 -0.45
N PRO A 311 24.75 38.85 0.28
CA PRO A 311 23.63 37.96 0.59
C PRO A 311 22.82 37.55 -0.65
N LEU A 312 22.69 38.41 -1.67
CA LEU A 312 22.08 38.02 -2.95
C LEU A 312 22.90 36.96 -3.67
N ALA A 313 24.23 37.07 -3.64
CA ALA A 313 25.09 36.05 -4.20
C ALA A 313 25.04 34.74 -3.42
N VAL A 314 24.90 34.78 -2.09
CA VAL A 314 24.68 33.57 -1.27
C VAL A 314 23.37 32.90 -1.66
N LEU A 315 22.29 33.65 -1.85
CA LEU A 315 21.01 33.11 -2.33
C LEU A 315 21.15 32.48 -3.73
N ALA A 316 21.81 33.16 -4.66
CA ALA A 316 22.05 32.65 -6.01
C ALA A 316 22.91 31.36 -6.02
N ALA A 317 24.01 31.37 -5.26
CA ALA A 317 24.91 30.22 -5.13
C ALA A 317 24.20 29.02 -4.47
N TYR A 318 23.42 29.26 -3.42
CA TYR A 318 22.59 28.24 -2.78
C TYR A 318 21.63 27.61 -3.78
N PHE A 319 20.95 28.43 -4.59
CA PHE A 319 19.96 27.96 -5.54
C PHE A 319 20.57 27.07 -6.63
N LEU A 320 21.79 27.38 -7.09
CA LEU A 320 22.57 26.50 -7.97
C LEU A 320 22.98 25.20 -7.24
N ALA A 321 23.47 25.31 -6.01
CA ALA A 321 23.97 24.19 -5.22
C ALA A 321 22.90 23.18 -4.83
N VAL A 322 21.62 23.58 -4.71
CA VAL A 322 20.52 22.64 -4.40
C VAL A 322 19.99 21.90 -5.63
N HIS A 323 20.07 22.49 -6.83
CA HIS A 323 19.56 21.87 -8.07
C HIS A 323 20.60 21.04 -8.82
N CYS A 324 21.87 21.48 -8.89
CA CYS A 324 22.94 20.76 -9.60
C CYS A 324 23.31 19.36 -9.06
N PRO A 325 22.98 18.96 -7.80
CA PRO A 325 23.10 17.58 -7.33
C PRO A 325 22.16 16.58 -8.03
N MET A 326 21.10 17.06 -8.67
CA MET A 326 20.02 16.27 -9.29
C MET A 326 20.00 16.49 -10.80
N GLY A 327 19.19 15.73 -11.55
CA GLY A 327 18.84 16.07 -12.93
C GLY A 327 18.20 17.46 -12.99
N ILE A 328 18.55 18.23 -14.03
CA ILE A 328 18.14 19.63 -14.16
C ILE A 328 17.22 19.86 -15.37
N GLU A 329 16.36 20.86 -15.26
CA GLU A 329 15.59 21.42 -16.37
C GLU A 329 15.82 22.94 -16.42
N PRO A 330 15.83 23.57 -17.60
CA PRO A 330 16.00 25.02 -17.73
C PRO A 330 15.04 25.82 -16.81
N ARG A 331 13.80 25.34 -16.68
CA ARG A 331 12.75 25.99 -15.87
C ARG A 331 13.03 26.04 -14.37
N TYR A 332 13.87 25.15 -13.84
CA TYR A 332 14.23 25.18 -12.42
C TYR A 332 14.99 26.45 -12.08
N PHE A 333 15.73 27.02 -13.03
CA PHE A 333 16.52 28.23 -12.86
C PHE A 333 15.79 29.52 -13.25
N THR A 334 14.55 29.46 -13.73
CA THR A 334 13.73 30.65 -14.02
C THR A 334 13.65 31.63 -12.82
N PRO A 335 13.45 31.18 -11.58
CA PRO A 335 13.45 32.07 -10.41
C PRO A 335 14.81 32.72 -10.08
N LEU A 336 15.91 32.16 -10.59
CA LEU A 336 17.27 32.64 -10.35
C LEU A 336 17.63 33.83 -11.27
N TRP A 337 17.18 33.79 -12.53
CA TRP A 337 17.52 34.79 -13.54
C TRP A 337 17.21 36.25 -13.16
N PRO A 338 16.08 36.58 -12.50
CA PRO A 338 15.81 37.94 -12.05
C PRO A 338 16.88 38.46 -11.08
N ILE A 339 17.35 37.63 -10.15
CA ILE A 339 18.41 37.99 -9.19
C ILE A 339 19.71 38.26 -9.93
N LEU A 340 20.07 37.42 -10.91
CA LEU A 340 21.26 37.61 -11.73
C LEU A 340 21.16 38.88 -12.61
N CYS A 341 19.97 39.22 -13.12
CA CYS A 341 19.75 40.46 -13.85
C CYS A 341 20.01 41.70 -12.99
N VAL A 342 19.62 41.68 -11.71
CA VAL A 342 19.93 42.80 -10.80
C VAL A 342 21.43 42.93 -10.56
N LEU A 343 22.13 41.81 -10.31
CA LEU A 343 23.58 41.82 -10.11
C LEU A 343 24.31 42.31 -11.37
N ALA A 344 23.91 41.82 -12.54
CA ALA A 344 24.47 42.24 -13.82
C ALA A 344 24.22 43.73 -14.13
N ALA A 345 22.99 44.22 -13.93
CA ALA A 345 22.67 45.64 -14.07
C ALA A 345 23.50 46.51 -13.12
N GLY A 346 23.72 46.02 -11.89
CA GLY A 346 24.57 46.69 -10.91
C GLY A 346 26.02 46.83 -11.37
N THR A 347 26.58 45.78 -11.97
CA THR A 347 27.92 45.80 -12.56
C THR A 347 28.05 46.75 -13.75
N ILE A 348 27.04 46.82 -14.61
CA ILE A 348 27.05 47.73 -15.77
C ILE A 348 27.07 49.18 -15.27
N LEU A 349 26.21 49.50 -14.31
CA LEU A 349 26.04 50.86 -13.81
C LEU A 349 27.09 51.29 -12.78
N SER A 350 27.83 50.36 -12.17
CA SER A 350 28.94 50.70 -11.25
C SER A 350 30.05 51.49 -11.93
N ARG A 351 30.17 51.41 -13.27
CA ARG A 351 31.07 52.24 -14.07
C ARG A 351 30.56 53.66 -14.34
N TRP A 352 29.24 53.87 -14.30
CA TRP A 352 28.60 55.11 -14.76
C TRP A 352 28.08 55.98 -13.61
N ARG A 353 27.76 55.37 -12.44
CA ARG A 353 27.35 56.07 -11.21
C ARG A 353 27.86 55.36 -9.96
N PRO A 354 29.05 55.73 -9.45
CA PRO A 354 29.67 55.06 -8.32
C PRO A 354 28.97 55.34 -6.95
N ASP A 355 28.39 56.53 -6.73
CA ASP A 355 28.15 57.02 -5.35
C ASP A 355 26.72 57.51 -4.99
N ASP A 356 25.67 57.11 -5.72
CA ASP A 356 24.30 57.40 -5.24
C ASP A 356 23.94 56.46 -4.08
N ALA A 357 23.72 57.00 -2.88
CA ALA A 357 23.15 56.23 -1.77
C ALA A 357 21.80 55.63 -2.19
N PRO A 358 21.60 54.31 -2.10
CA PRO A 358 20.41 53.67 -2.65
C PRO A 358 19.16 54.18 -1.91
N PRO A 359 18.11 54.63 -2.62
CA PRO A 359 16.97 55.38 -2.06
C PRO A 359 16.06 54.59 -1.10
N GLY A 360 16.48 53.40 -0.67
CA GLY A 360 15.65 52.48 0.10
C GLY A 360 14.82 51.58 -0.80
N ILE A 361 14.40 50.45 -0.24
CA ILE A 361 13.38 49.61 -0.87
C ILE A 361 12.02 50.29 -0.66
N PRO A 362 11.24 50.57 -1.72
CA PRO A 362 9.97 51.26 -1.56
C PRO A 362 8.97 50.42 -0.75
N GLY A 363 8.54 50.93 0.41
CA GLY A 363 7.62 50.22 1.30
C GLY A 363 6.25 49.90 0.67
N TRP A 364 5.78 50.76 -0.24
CA TRP A 364 4.53 50.56 -0.99
C TRP A 364 4.58 49.40 -1.98
N VAL A 365 5.78 48.90 -2.32
CA VAL A 365 5.96 47.67 -3.11
C VAL A 365 6.10 46.45 -2.21
N LEU A 366 6.91 46.59 -1.16
CA LEU A 366 7.29 45.48 -0.28
C LEU A 366 6.10 44.90 0.48
N TRP A 367 5.29 45.76 1.09
CA TRP A 367 4.23 45.32 2.00
C TRP A 367 3.04 44.69 1.27
N PRO A 368 2.55 45.20 0.12
CA PRO A 368 1.53 44.49 -0.66
C PRO A 368 2.01 43.12 -1.15
N GLY A 369 3.26 43.00 -1.61
CA GLY A 369 3.83 41.70 -2.00
C GLY A 369 3.90 40.73 -0.82
N PHE A 370 4.36 41.19 0.35
CA PHE A 370 4.39 40.38 1.56
C PHE A 370 2.98 39.98 2.05
N ALA A 371 2.02 40.90 2.00
CA ALA A 371 0.63 40.62 2.36
C ALA A 371 0.01 39.57 1.43
N LEU A 372 0.27 39.66 0.12
CA LEU A 372 -0.21 38.68 -0.86
C LEU A 372 0.39 37.29 -0.61
N ALA A 373 1.70 37.20 -0.37
CA ALA A 373 2.36 35.93 -0.03
C ALA A 373 1.81 35.32 1.28
N THR A 374 1.50 36.16 2.26
CA THR A 374 0.87 35.76 3.52
C THR A 374 -0.55 35.23 3.29
N ALA A 375 -1.35 35.90 2.45
CA ALA A 375 -2.70 35.47 2.11
C ALA A 375 -2.71 34.10 1.42
N PHE A 376 -1.85 33.89 0.41
CA PHE A 376 -1.69 32.59 -0.24
C PHE A 376 -1.28 31.49 0.75
N SER A 377 -0.31 31.79 1.62
CA SER A 377 0.17 30.84 2.64
C SER A 377 -0.93 30.48 3.64
N ALA A 378 -1.68 31.47 4.13
CA ALA A 378 -2.79 31.25 5.04
C ALA A 378 -3.89 30.37 4.42
N ALA A 379 -4.24 30.62 3.15
CA ALA A 379 -5.20 29.79 2.43
C ALA A 379 -4.72 28.33 2.30
N GLY A 380 -3.50 28.11 1.80
CA GLY A 380 -2.94 26.76 1.65
C GLY A 380 -2.84 26.00 2.97
N LEU A 381 -2.42 26.67 4.04
CA LEU A 381 -2.33 26.07 5.38
C LEU A 381 -3.70 25.76 5.98
N ALA A 382 -4.71 26.62 5.77
CA ALA A 382 -6.05 26.38 6.27
C ALA A 382 -6.63 25.08 5.70
N TYR A 383 -6.46 24.83 4.40
CA TYR A 383 -6.88 23.57 3.78
C TYR A 383 -6.07 22.37 4.31
N ALA A 384 -4.75 22.49 4.42
CA ALA A 384 -3.91 21.42 4.96
C ALA A 384 -4.25 21.07 6.43
N ALA A 385 -4.52 22.07 7.28
CA ALA A 385 -4.81 21.90 8.70
C ALA A 385 -6.18 21.25 8.98
N VAL A 386 -7.13 21.32 8.04
CA VAL A 386 -8.47 20.73 8.22
C VAL A 386 -8.62 19.42 7.42
N TYR A 387 -7.72 19.17 6.46
CA TYR A 387 -7.80 18.03 5.54
C TYR A 387 -7.94 16.66 6.23
N PRO A 388 -7.13 16.27 7.23
CA PRO A 388 -7.25 14.95 7.87
C PRO A 388 -8.62 14.71 8.50
N ALA A 389 -9.22 15.74 9.10
CA ALA A 389 -10.56 15.65 9.68
C ALA A 389 -11.64 15.45 8.60
N ARG A 390 -11.50 16.11 7.44
CA ARG A 390 -12.44 15.97 6.31
C ARG A 390 -12.35 14.60 5.63
N THR A 391 -11.17 13.97 5.64
CA THR A 391 -10.96 12.66 5.02
C THR A 391 -11.19 11.46 5.95
N ALA A 392 -11.27 11.68 7.28
CA ALA A 392 -11.40 10.60 8.27
C ALA A 392 -12.74 9.83 8.22
N VAL A 393 -13.77 10.41 7.59
CA VAL A 393 -15.14 9.87 7.53
C VAL A 393 -15.43 9.17 6.19
N ALA A 394 -14.49 9.16 5.24
CA ALA A 394 -14.70 8.65 3.91
C ALA A 394 -13.80 7.44 3.63
N ASP A 395 -14.39 6.27 3.36
CA ASP A 395 -13.67 5.17 2.73
C ASP A 395 -13.18 5.65 1.35
N GLY A 396 -11.88 5.55 1.08
CA GLY A 396 -11.22 6.11 -0.12
C GLY A 396 -11.74 5.59 -1.47
N THR A 397 -12.58 4.57 -1.45
CA THR A 397 -13.26 3.96 -2.60
C THR A 397 -14.68 4.47 -2.83
N SER A 398 -15.28 5.20 -1.87
CA SER A 398 -16.70 5.54 -1.90
C SER A 398 -16.99 6.79 -2.73
N THR A 399 -17.89 6.66 -3.72
CA THR A 399 -18.48 7.80 -4.42
C THR A 399 -19.23 8.74 -3.47
N ALA A 400 -19.58 8.32 -2.25
CA ALA A 400 -20.33 9.13 -1.29
C ALA A 400 -19.61 10.42 -0.87
N ALA A 401 -18.27 10.41 -0.80
CA ALA A 401 -17.51 11.62 -0.51
C ALA A 401 -17.61 12.64 -1.66
N LEU A 402 -17.54 12.15 -2.90
CA LEU A 402 -17.75 12.97 -4.10
C LEU A 402 -19.20 13.43 -4.23
N ASP A 403 -20.17 12.59 -3.86
CA ASP A 403 -21.59 12.97 -3.89
C ASP A 403 -21.86 14.14 -2.93
N ARG A 404 -21.30 14.11 -1.71
CA ARG A 404 -21.37 15.24 -0.77
C ARG A 404 -20.65 16.48 -1.31
N ALA A 405 -19.47 16.32 -1.91
CA ALA A 405 -18.72 17.44 -2.48
C ALA A 405 -19.49 18.09 -3.64
N ILE A 406 -20.10 17.29 -4.53
CA ILE A 406 -20.92 17.76 -5.66
C ILE A 406 -22.17 18.46 -5.15
N LEU A 407 -22.83 17.97 -4.09
CA LEU A 407 -23.96 18.66 -3.48
C LEU A 407 -23.58 20.04 -2.95
N GLY A 408 -22.38 20.18 -2.37
CA GLY A 408 -21.86 21.47 -1.91
C GLY A 408 -21.35 22.40 -3.01
N SER A 409 -20.95 21.86 -4.16
CA SER A 409 -20.37 22.62 -5.28
C SER A 409 -20.81 22.04 -6.64
N PRO A 410 -22.11 22.14 -7.00
CA PRO A 410 -22.66 21.43 -8.15
C PRO A 410 -22.19 21.98 -9.51
N ARG A 411 -21.64 23.19 -9.53
CA ARG A 411 -21.08 23.84 -10.73
C ARG A 411 -19.60 23.56 -10.95
N ASP A 412 -18.97 22.76 -10.09
CA ASP A 412 -17.55 22.45 -10.22
C ASP A 412 -17.32 21.32 -11.25
N PRO A 413 -16.73 21.62 -12.42
CA PRO A 413 -16.52 20.63 -13.47
C PRO A 413 -15.48 19.56 -13.10
N TRP A 414 -14.55 19.83 -12.16
CA TRP A 414 -13.56 18.87 -11.73
C TRP A 414 -14.20 17.75 -10.90
N LEU A 415 -15.11 18.07 -9.97
CA LEU A 415 -15.82 17.07 -9.16
C LEU A 415 -16.61 16.06 -10.00
N TRP A 416 -17.32 16.55 -11.02
CA TRP A 416 -18.03 15.69 -11.98
C TRP A 416 -17.05 14.83 -12.79
N SER A 417 -15.92 15.41 -13.21
CA SER A 417 -14.88 14.66 -13.94
C SER A 417 -14.29 13.54 -13.08
N GLU A 418 -13.93 13.84 -11.83
CA GLU A 418 -13.33 12.87 -10.90
C GLU A 418 -14.31 11.75 -10.57
N ARG A 419 -15.59 12.05 -10.30
CA ARG A 419 -16.61 11.01 -10.09
C ARG A 419 -16.83 10.17 -11.34
N GLY A 420 -16.90 10.80 -12.51
CA GLY A 420 -17.03 10.09 -13.78
C GLY A 420 -15.84 9.17 -14.08
N LEU A 421 -14.61 9.62 -13.84
CA LEU A 421 -13.40 8.81 -13.99
C LEU A 421 -13.34 7.66 -12.98
N ARG A 422 -13.76 7.86 -11.72
CA ARG A 422 -13.85 6.77 -10.73
C ARG A 422 -14.92 5.75 -11.07
N ARG A 423 -16.09 6.20 -11.53
CA ARG A 423 -17.15 5.32 -12.06
C ARG A 423 -16.66 4.52 -13.26
N LEU A 424 -15.94 5.18 -14.18
CA LEU A 424 -15.34 4.51 -15.32
C LEU A 424 -14.38 3.41 -14.86
N ARG A 425 -13.46 3.70 -13.92
CA ARG A 425 -12.54 2.70 -13.34
C ARG A 425 -13.27 1.56 -12.61
N ALA A 426 -14.45 1.82 -12.05
CA ALA A 426 -15.30 0.84 -11.41
C ALA A 426 -16.15 0.01 -12.40
N GLY A 427 -16.05 0.27 -13.70
CA GLY A 427 -16.81 -0.40 -14.77
C GLY A 427 -18.20 0.18 -15.04
N ASP A 428 -18.61 1.24 -14.33
CA ASP A 428 -19.87 1.97 -14.59
C ASP A 428 -19.68 3.00 -15.72
N ALA A 429 -19.54 2.50 -16.95
CA ALA A 429 -19.41 3.35 -18.14
C ALA A 429 -20.65 4.22 -18.38
N GLY A 430 -21.85 3.76 -17.98
CA GLY A 430 -23.10 4.50 -18.11
C GLY A 430 -23.13 5.76 -17.24
N GLY A 431 -22.85 5.61 -15.94
CA GLY A 431 -22.73 6.72 -15.00
C GLY A 431 -21.54 7.63 -15.33
N ALA A 432 -20.43 7.06 -15.80
CA ALA A 432 -19.27 7.84 -16.24
C ALA A 432 -19.60 8.77 -17.41
N VAL A 433 -20.31 8.30 -18.44
CA VAL A 433 -20.75 9.13 -19.57
C VAL A 433 -21.62 10.29 -19.09
N LYS A 434 -22.55 10.05 -18.15
CA LYS A 434 -23.40 11.11 -17.61
C LYS A 434 -22.58 12.17 -16.87
N ASP A 435 -21.70 11.75 -15.97
CA ASP A 435 -20.91 12.68 -15.15
C ASP A 435 -19.87 13.45 -15.98
N LEU A 436 -19.17 12.77 -16.89
CA LEU A 436 -18.20 13.40 -17.79
C LEU A 436 -18.88 14.32 -18.81
N GLY A 437 -20.08 13.96 -19.26
CA GLY A 437 -20.93 14.83 -20.06
C GLY A 437 -21.33 16.10 -19.32
N GLN A 438 -21.73 15.97 -18.04
CA GLN A 438 -22.02 17.12 -17.17
C GLN A 438 -20.79 18.01 -16.96
N ALA A 439 -19.63 17.40 -16.70
CA ALA A 439 -18.37 18.12 -16.55
C ALA A 439 -18.00 18.90 -17.82
N LEU A 440 -18.21 18.29 -19.01
CA LEU A 440 -17.96 18.90 -20.30
C LEU A 440 -18.93 20.05 -20.61
N GLN A 441 -20.19 19.96 -20.18
CA GLN A 441 -21.16 21.04 -20.30
C GLN A 441 -20.81 22.24 -19.42
N LEU A 442 -20.28 21.99 -18.21
CA LEU A 442 -19.86 23.04 -17.28
C LEU A 442 -18.58 23.75 -17.75
N ASP A 443 -17.62 23.01 -18.29
CA ASP A 443 -16.36 23.54 -18.80
C ASP A 443 -15.90 22.76 -20.05
N PRO A 444 -16.10 23.32 -21.27
CA PRO A 444 -15.72 22.72 -22.55
C PRO A 444 -14.20 22.63 -22.76
N ASP A 445 -13.52 21.82 -21.95
CA ASP A 445 -12.07 21.59 -22.03
C ASP A 445 -11.73 20.35 -22.90
N PRO A 446 -10.69 20.41 -23.77
CA PRO A 446 -10.30 19.29 -24.62
C PRO A 446 -10.02 17.97 -23.88
N ARG A 447 -9.55 18.02 -22.62
CA ARG A 447 -9.31 16.80 -21.82
C ARG A 447 -10.60 16.19 -21.34
N ARG A 448 -11.57 17.02 -20.93
CA ARG A 448 -12.91 16.54 -20.56
C ARG A 448 -13.60 15.95 -21.78
N GLN A 449 -13.42 16.56 -22.95
CA GLN A 449 -13.91 16.02 -24.21
C GLN A 449 -13.30 14.65 -24.51
N LEU A 450 -11.99 14.51 -24.32
CA LEU A 450 -11.28 13.25 -24.48
C LEU A 450 -11.73 12.19 -23.44
N ASN A 451 -11.84 12.56 -22.17
CA ASN A 451 -12.30 11.66 -21.09
C ASN A 451 -13.75 11.21 -21.34
N HIS A 452 -14.63 12.11 -21.77
CA HIS A 452 -15.99 11.79 -22.17
C HIS A 452 -16.04 10.86 -23.38
N ALA A 453 -15.20 11.09 -24.40
CA ALA A 453 -15.06 10.20 -25.54
C ALA A 453 -14.57 8.79 -25.14
N TRP A 454 -13.61 8.69 -24.22
CA TRP A 454 -13.18 7.41 -23.63
C TRP A 454 -14.34 6.68 -22.96
N ALA A 455 -15.16 7.38 -22.16
CA ALA A 455 -16.32 6.78 -21.51
C ALA A 455 -17.39 6.34 -22.51
N LEU A 456 -17.60 7.09 -23.60
CA LEU A 456 -18.52 6.71 -24.67
C LEU A 456 -18.07 5.43 -25.39
N LEU A 457 -16.77 5.26 -25.65
CA LEU A 457 -16.23 4.02 -26.20
C LEU A 457 -16.39 2.85 -25.23
N ALA A 458 -16.07 3.06 -23.95
CA ALA A 458 -16.22 2.03 -22.91
C ALA A 458 -17.67 1.55 -22.75
N ARG A 459 -18.65 2.43 -22.98
CA ARG A 459 -20.09 2.10 -22.99
C ARG A 459 -20.53 1.33 -24.24
N GLY A 460 -19.68 1.20 -25.27
CA GLY A 460 -19.98 0.51 -26.53
C GLY A 460 -20.42 1.42 -27.68
N GLY A 461 -20.09 2.72 -27.65
CA GLY A 461 -20.34 3.63 -28.77
C GLY A 461 -19.52 3.31 -30.03
N ARG A 462 -20.02 3.67 -31.22
CA ARG A 462 -19.30 3.46 -32.50
C ARG A 462 -18.04 4.35 -32.57
N GLY A 463 -16.88 3.71 -32.77
CA GLY A 463 -15.57 4.35 -32.65
C GLY A 463 -15.37 5.53 -33.59
N ALA A 464 -15.60 5.32 -34.89
CA ALA A 464 -15.42 6.34 -35.92
C ALA A 464 -16.29 7.59 -35.74
N GLY A 465 -17.48 7.47 -35.15
CA GLY A 465 -18.37 8.61 -34.91
C GLY A 465 -17.86 9.52 -33.79
N ILE A 466 -17.37 8.92 -32.70
CA ILE A 466 -16.87 9.64 -31.52
C ILE A 466 -15.57 10.38 -31.85
N VAL A 467 -14.65 9.76 -32.59
CA VAL A 467 -13.37 10.38 -32.97
C VAL A 467 -13.58 11.59 -33.88
N LYS A 468 -14.53 11.54 -34.82
CA LYS A 468 -14.81 12.66 -35.74
C LYS A 468 -15.27 13.93 -35.01
N LEU A 469 -15.82 13.79 -33.80
CA LEU A 469 -16.27 14.89 -32.98
C LEU A 469 -15.13 15.54 -32.17
N LEU A 470 -13.92 14.97 -32.21
CA LEU A 470 -12.76 15.47 -31.48
C LEU A 470 -11.87 16.30 -32.40
N HIS A 471 -11.87 17.61 -32.16
CA HIS A 471 -10.91 18.54 -32.76
C HIS A 471 -9.95 19.01 -31.68
N ILE A 472 -8.77 18.39 -31.61
CA ILE A 472 -7.73 18.71 -30.62
C ILE A 472 -6.42 18.95 -31.38
N GLU A 473 -5.94 20.20 -31.34
CA GLU A 473 -4.71 20.62 -32.03
C GLU A 473 -3.47 20.59 -31.11
N ASP A 474 -3.67 20.41 -29.80
CA ASP A 474 -2.60 20.47 -28.80
C ASP A 474 -1.71 19.22 -28.75
N ALA A 475 -0.42 19.39 -29.05
CA ALA A 475 0.62 18.35 -29.01
C ALA A 475 0.64 17.51 -27.70
N PRO A 476 0.43 18.08 -26.49
CA PRO A 476 0.30 17.34 -25.24
C PRO A 476 -0.82 16.29 -25.22
N MET A 477 -1.90 16.52 -25.97
CA MET A 477 -3.08 15.67 -26.01
C MET A 477 -3.13 14.78 -27.26
N THR A 478 -2.34 15.09 -28.29
CA THR A 478 -2.24 14.34 -29.55
C THR A 478 -1.91 12.86 -29.34
N ALA A 479 -1.00 12.52 -28.41
CA ALA A 479 -0.68 11.12 -28.12
C ALA A 479 -1.87 10.35 -27.52
N ARG A 480 -2.62 10.97 -26.57
CA ARG A 480 -3.83 10.35 -25.99
C ARG A 480 -4.96 10.28 -27.01
N LEU A 481 -5.07 11.26 -27.91
CA LEU A 481 -6.01 11.25 -29.04
C LEU A 481 -5.68 10.12 -30.02
N HIS A 482 -4.42 9.97 -30.42
CA HIS A 482 -4.00 8.86 -31.29
C HIS A 482 -4.23 7.50 -30.64
N LEU A 483 -4.04 7.39 -29.33
CA LEU A 483 -4.39 6.17 -28.60
C LEU A 483 -5.90 5.91 -28.62
N LEU A 484 -6.73 6.93 -28.39
CA LEU A 484 -8.19 6.82 -28.52
C LEU A 484 -8.58 6.41 -29.95
N GLN A 485 -7.96 7.01 -30.97
CA GLN A 485 -8.17 6.65 -32.39
C GLN A 485 -7.78 5.20 -32.67
N ALA A 486 -6.67 4.74 -32.09
CA ALA A 486 -6.20 3.37 -32.22
C ALA A 486 -7.20 2.39 -31.62
N VAL A 487 -7.70 2.66 -30.40
CA VAL A 487 -8.73 1.84 -29.74
C VAL A 487 -10.06 1.90 -30.49
N ALA A 488 -10.50 3.07 -30.94
CA ALA A 488 -11.72 3.23 -31.71
C ALA A 488 -11.67 2.43 -33.03
N ALA A 489 -10.55 2.51 -33.76
CA ALA A 489 -10.33 1.73 -34.98
C ALA A 489 -10.28 0.21 -34.70
N ALA A 490 -9.72 -0.19 -33.56
CA ALA A 490 -9.69 -1.58 -33.13
C ALA A 490 -11.11 -2.14 -32.90
N LEU A 491 -11.97 -1.38 -32.21
CA LEU A 491 -13.37 -1.76 -31.99
C LEU A 491 -14.18 -1.82 -33.28
N ASP A 492 -13.88 -0.95 -34.25
CA ASP A 492 -14.50 -0.96 -35.58
C ASP A 492 -13.94 -2.08 -36.49
N GLY A 493 -13.06 -2.96 -35.98
CA GLY A 493 -12.49 -4.09 -36.72
C GLY A 493 -11.36 -3.72 -37.70
N LYS A 494 -10.84 -2.50 -37.64
CA LYS A 494 -9.81 -1.97 -38.56
C LYS A 494 -8.40 -2.13 -37.97
N GLY A 495 -7.96 -3.38 -37.81
CA GLY A 495 -6.69 -3.72 -37.13
C GLY A 495 -5.44 -3.01 -37.68
N ALA A 496 -5.29 -2.91 -39.00
CA ALA A 496 -4.15 -2.20 -39.61
C ALA A 496 -4.13 -0.71 -39.29
N VAL A 497 -5.30 -0.05 -39.29
CA VAL A 497 -5.45 1.36 -38.93
C VAL A 497 -5.19 1.56 -37.44
N ALA A 498 -5.66 0.62 -36.61
CA ALA A 498 -5.42 0.62 -35.17
C ALA A 498 -3.93 0.52 -34.83
N ALA A 499 -3.21 -0.41 -35.47
CA ALA A 499 -1.76 -0.55 -35.31
C ALA A 499 -1.00 0.71 -35.76
N ALA A 500 -1.34 1.26 -36.93
CA ALA A 500 -0.70 2.49 -37.42
C ALA A 500 -0.99 3.71 -36.51
N ALA A 501 -2.21 3.83 -35.97
CA ALA A 501 -2.56 4.88 -35.02
C ALA A 501 -1.84 4.70 -33.67
N LEU A 502 -1.66 3.45 -33.22
CA LEU A 502 -0.85 3.15 -32.03
C LEU A 502 0.62 3.54 -32.23
N GLU A 503 1.21 3.25 -33.39
CA GLU A 503 2.58 3.69 -33.70
C GLU A 503 2.68 5.22 -33.77
N ARG A 504 1.67 5.94 -34.26
CA ARG A 504 1.62 7.41 -34.15
C ARG A 504 1.51 7.88 -32.70
N ALA A 505 0.73 7.21 -31.86
CA ALA A 505 0.66 7.51 -30.43
C ALA A 505 2.01 7.29 -29.74
N ILE A 506 2.73 6.23 -30.12
CA ILE A 506 4.08 5.94 -29.64
C ILE A 506 5.05 7.00 -30.14
N ALA A 507 5.08 7.30 -31.44
CA ALA A 507 5.97 8.30 -32.03
C ALA A 507 5.78 9.68 -31.37
N SER A 508 4.53 10.16 -31.27
CA SER A 508 4.22 11.43 -30.60
C SER A 508 4.52 11.43 -29.08
N GLY A 509 4.58 10.26 -28.44
CA GLY A 509 5.07 10.10 -27.07
C GLY A 509 6.61 10.07 -26.98
N VAL A 510 7.29 9.45 -27.94
CA VAL A 510 8.75 9.31 -28.04
C VAL A 510 9.41 10.63 -28.44
N ASP A 511 8.76 11.47 -29.26
CA ASP A 511 9.25 12.82 -29.59
C ASP A 511 9.37 13.70 -28.33
N ARG A 512 8.66 13.37 -27.24
CA ARG A 512 8.82 14.04 -25.93
C ARG A 512 10.01 13.55 -25.10
N CYS A 513 10.68 12.47 -25.49
CA CYS A 513 11.90 12.06 -24.81
C CYS A 513 13.03 13.08 -25.02
N GLY A 514 12.92 13.98 -26.00
CA GLY A 514 13.90 15.04 -26.23
C GLY A 514 15.29 14.47 -26.55
N ALA A 515 15.40 13.39 -27.32
CA ALA A 515 16.69 12.75 -27.63
C ALA A 515 17.73 13.73 -28.22
N ASP A 516 17.29 14.85 -28.79
CA ASP A 516 18.14 15.90 -29.36
C ASP A 516 18.52 17.02 -28.38
N SER A 517 17.98 17.03 -27.15
CA SER A 517 18.33 18.00 -26.10
C SER A 517 19.39 17.48 -25.10
N PHE A 518 19.95 16.29 -25.33
CA PHE A 518 20.99 15.72 -24.48
C PHE A 518 22.39 16.18 -24.91
N PRO A 519 23.21 16.70 -23.98
CA PRO A 519 24.53 17.24 -24.30
C PRO A 519 25.59 16.16 -24.58
N THR A 520 25.34 14.88 -24.31
CA THR A 520 26.30 13.80 -24.58
C THR A 520 25.69 12.60 -25.29
N GLU A 521 26.46 11.99 -26.19
CA GLU A 521 26.09 10.77 -26.93
C GLU A 521 25.74 9.60 -26.00
N ARG A 522 26.41 9.51 -24.84
CA ARG A 522 26.11 8.50 -23.82
C ARG A 522 24.72 8.68 -23.22
N GLU A 523 24.32 9.91 -22.92
CA GLU A 523 22.99 10.23 -22.38
C GLU A 523 21.92 10.01 -23.44
N LYS A 524 22.17 10.46 -24.69
CA LYS A 524 21.29 10.19 -25.83
C LYS A 524 21.02 8.70 -25.96
N ARG A 525 22.05 7.84 -26.01
CA ARG A 525 21.91 6.37 -26.07
C ARG A 525 21.27 5.75 -24.82
N PHE A 526 21.46 6.35 -23.65
CA PHE A 526 20.82 5.86 -22.42
C PHE A 526 19.32 6.16 -22.45
N THR A 527 18.94 7.38 -22.79
CA THR A 527 17.54 7.80 -22.94
C THR A 527 16.86 7.06 -24.09
N GLU A 528 17.53 6.91 -25.24
CA GLU A 528 17.01 6.11 -26.37
C GLU A 528 16.75 4.67 -25.95
N ARG A 529 17.60 4.04 -25.15
CA ARG A 529 17.33 2.71 -24.59
C ARG A 529 16.19 2.69 -23.59
N LEU A 530 16.07 3.73 -22.76
CA LEU A 530 14.97 3.88 -21.80
C LEU A 530 13.63 4.04 -22.54
N CYS A 531 13.61 4.86 -23.59
CA CYS A 531 12.45 5.17 -24.43
C CYS A 531 12.11 4.06 -25.43
N ALA A 532 13.12 3.36 -25.97
CA ALA A 532 12.94 2.16 -26.80
C ALA A 532 12.51 0.96 -25.96
N GLY A 533 12.94 0.91 -24.69
CA GLY A 533 12.60 -0.13 -23.74
C GLY A 533 11.14 -0.12 -23.32
N ASN A 534 10.47 1.05 -23.32
CA ASN A 534 9.04 1.30 -23.08
C ASN A 534 8.28 0.27 -22.20
N ALA A 535 8.94 -0.22 -21.15
CA ALA A 535 8.37 -1.09 -20.13
C ALA A 535 7.30 -0.28 -19.41
N GLY A 536 6.04 -0.48 -19.78
CA GLY A 536 4.90 0.19 -19.14
C GLY A 536 3.88 0.81 -20.09
N LEU A 537 4.16 1.06 -21.37
CA LEU A 537 3.12 1.58 -22.27
C LEU A 537 2.03 0.54 -22.51
N GLU A 538 2.43 -0.71 -22.75
CA GLU A 538 1.52 -1.86 -22.81
C GLU A 538 0.66 -2.00 -21.55
N VAL A 539 1.29 -1.83 -20.37
CA VAL A 539 0.62 -1.85 -19.07
C VAL A 539 -0.41 -0.73 -18.99
N ARG A 540 -0.04 0.51 -19.36
CA ARG A 540 -0.93 1.67 -19.37
C ARG A 540 -2.10 1.51 -20.35
N ILE A 541 -1.87 0.92 -21.52
CA ILE A 541 -2.94 0.62 -22.48
C ILE A 541 -3.90 -0.41 -21.87
N ALA A 542 -3.36 -1.45 -21.24
CA ALA A 542 -4.18 -2.45 -20.57
C ALA A 542 -4.97 -1.86 -19.40
N GLU A 543 -4.35 -1.03 -18.54
CA GLU A 543 -5.00 -0.32 -17.43
C GLU A 543 -6.12 0.60 -17.91
N LEU A 544 -5.93 1.29 -19.03
CA LEU A 544 -6.97 2.14 -19.63
C LEU A 544 -8.18 1.33 -20.10
N LEU A 545 -7.95 0.10 -20.57
CA LEU A 545 -8.99 -0.80 -21.05
C LEU A 545 -9.53 -1.72 -19.96
N GLU A 546 -8.86 -1.82 -18.81
CA GLU A 546 -9.24 -2.70 -17.70
C GLU A 546 -10.70 -2.52 -17.25
N PRO A 547 -11.29 -1.31 -17.22
CA PRO A 547 -12.67 -1.18 -16.77
C PRO A 547 -13.71 -1.63 -17.80
N TRP A 548 -13.28 -2.03 -19.00
CA TRP A 548 -14.18 -2.40 -20.09
C TRP A 548 -14.64 -3.85 -19.95
N PRO A 549 -15.80 -4.21 -20.55
CA PRO A 549 -16.21 -5.61 -20.64
C PRO A 549 -15.09 -6.49 -21.21
N PRO A 550 -14.77 -7.66 -20.61
CA PRO A 550 -13.63 -8.49 -20.99
C PRO A 550 -13.58 -8.82 -22.49
N ARG A 551 -14.75 -8.98 -23.13
CA ARG A 551 -14.89 -9.22 -24.57
C ARG A 551 -14.36 -8.07 -25.42
N ASP A 552 -14.73 -6.84 -25.10
CA ASP A 552 -14.36 -5.67 -25.89
C ASP A 552 -12.91 -5.27 -25.65
N ARG A 553 -12.44 -5.44 -24.39
CA ARG A 553 -11.02 -5.37 -24.03
C ARG A 553 -10.17 -6.36 -24.82
N ALA A 554 -10.59 -7.62 -24.91
CA ALA A 554 -9.88 -8.65 -25.68
C ALA A 554 -9.77 -8.27 -27.17
N ARG A 555 -10.86 -7.79 -27.77
CA ARG A 555 -10.90 -7.33 -29.17
C ARG A 555 -9.98 -6.15 -29.42
N ALA A 556 -10.05 -5.13 -28.57
CA ALA A 556 -9.22 -3.93 -28.69
C ALA A 556 -7.72 -4.28 -28.61
N LEU A 557 -7.33 -5.07 -27.60
CA LEU A 557 -5.94 -5.50 -27.42
C LEU A 557 -5.45 -6.39 -28.57
N ALA A 558 -6.29 -7.33 -29.05
CA ALA A 558 -5.93 -8.23 -30.15
C ALA A 558 -5.65 -7.49 -31.47
N ALA A 559 -6.35 -6.38 -31.72
CA ALA A 559 -6.14 -5.57 -32.92
C ALA A 559 -4.75 -4.91 -32.97
N PHE A 560 -4.10 -4.73 -31.80
CA PHE A 560 -2.75 -4.20 -31.71
C PHE A 560 -1.66 -5.26 -31.93
N GLY A 561 -2.02 -6.53 -32.15
CA GLY A 561 -1.07 -7.61 -32.37
C GLY A 561 -0.14 -7.42 -33.58
N GLY A 562 -0.51 -6.56 -34.54
CA GLY A 562 0.32 -6.18 -35.68
C GLY A 562 1.38 -5.11 -35.39
N SER A 563 1.44 -4.55 -34.17
CA SER A 563 2.49 -3.60 -33.80
C SER A 563 3.84 -4.32 -33.72
N PRO A 564 4.89 -3.84 -34.42
CA PRO A 564 6.21 -4.44 -34.38
C PRO A 564 6.89 -4.33 -33.00
N ARG A 565 6.47 -3.37 -32.16
CA ARG A 565 7.08 -3.12 -30.84
C ARG A 565 6.38 -3.86 -29.69
N PHE A 566 5.04 -3.89 -29.68
CA PHE A 566 4.26 -4.41 -28.55
C PHE A 566 3.28 -5.52 -28.93
N GLY A 567 3.26 -5.94 -30.20
CA GLY A 567 2.26 -6.88 -30.72
C GLY A 567 2.18 -8.17 -29.92
N ALA A 568 3.30 -8.80 -29.60
CA ALA A 568 3.33 -10.04 -28.82
C ALA A 568 2.73 -9.86 -27.42
N ALA A 569 3.19 -8.85 -26.67
CA ALA A 569 2.79 -8.64 -25.29
C ALA A 569 1.32 -8.19 -25.15
N LEU A 570 0.86 -7.27 -26.01
CA LEU A 570 -0.56 -6.89 -26.09
C LEU A 570 -1.45 -8.07 -26.51
N THR A 571 -0.95 -8.98 -27.37
CA THR A 571 -1.68 -10.20 -27.75
C THR A 571 -1.82 -11.17 -26.57
N VAL A 572 -0.80 -11.28 -25.70
CA VAL A 572 -0.91 -12.07 -24.46
C VAL A 572 -1.97 -11.48 -23.53
N ARG A 573 -2.01 -10.16 -23.37
CA ARG A 573 -3.07 -9.48 -22.59
C ARG A 573 -4.45 -9.64 -23.21
N ALA A 574 -4.54 -9.61 -24.55
CA ALA A 574 -5.78 -9.92 -25.25
C ALA A 574 -6.27 -11.34 -24.95
N ALA A 575 -5.35 -12.31 -24.90
CA ALA A 575 -5.67 -13.68 -24.53
C ALA A 575 -6.17 -13.78 -23.09
N HIS A 576 -5.59 -13.03 -22.15
CA HIS A 576 -6.08 -12.94 -20.77
C HIS A 576 -7.53 -12.44 -20.72
N ALA A 577 -7.82 -11.31 -21.37
CA ALA A 577 -9.16 -10.75 -21.42
C ALA A 577 -10.16 -11.70 -22.09
N ALA A 578 -9.75 -12.43 -23.14
CA ALA A 578 -10.58 -13.44 -23.79
C ALA A 578 -10.88 -14.63 -22.86
N ALA A 579 -9.91 -15.06 -22.05
CA ALA A 579 -10.10 -16.12 -21.07
C ALA A 579 -11.09 -15.71 -19.96
N GLU A 580 -11.00 -14.48 -19.47
CA GLU A 580 -11.95 -13.90 -18.49
C GLU A 580 -13.36 -13.77 -19.07
N ALA A 581 -13.48 -13.51 -20.37
CA ALA A 581 -14.75 -13.54 -21.09
C ALA A 581 -15.30 -14.98 -21.31
N GLY A 582 -14.64 -16.02 -20.80
CA GLY A 582 -15.01 -17.43 -21.01
C GLY A 582 -14.72 -17.96 -22.43
N ARG A 583 -13.94 -17.23 -23.24
CA ARG A 583 -13.68 -17.57 -24.65
C ARG A 583 -12.38 -18.33 -24.83
N THR A 584 -12.34 -19.55 -24.31
CA THR A 584 -11.14 -20.40 -24.29
C THR A 584 -10.50 -20.63 -25.66
N ARG A 585 -11.30 -20.79 -26.73
CA ARG A 585 -10.79 -20.99 -28.10
C ARG A 585 -10.08 -19.74 -28.64
N GLU A 586 -10.67 -18.57 -28.45
CA GLU A 586 -10.11 -17.28 -28.86
C GLU A 586 -8.80 -16.99 -28.09
N ALA A 587 -8.81 -17.19 -26.77
CA ALA A 587 -7.62 -17.05 -25.93
C ALA A 587 -6.48 -17.97 -26.39
N THR A 588 -6.77 -19.23 -26.71
CA THR A 588 -5.77 -20.19 -27.17
C THR A 588 -5.14 -19.77 -28.51
N SER A 589 -5.95 -19.32 -29.46
CA SER A 589 -5.47 -18.83 -30.77
C SER A 589 -4.63 -17.56 -30.64
N LEU A 590 -4.98 -16.65 -29.73
CA LEU A 590 -4.18 -15.46 -29.43
C LEU A 590 -2.80 -15.84 -28.86
N LEU A 591 -2.74 -16.81 -27.93
CA LEU A 591 -1.48 -17.29 -27.37
C LEU A 591 -0.56 -17.93 -28.43
N GLU A 592 -1.13 -18.71 -29.36
CA GLU A 592 -0.35 -19.30 -30.46
C GLU A 592 0.25 -18.22 -31.38
N ARG A 593 -0.52 -17.16 -31.68
CA ARG A 593 -0.01 -16.01 -32.43
C ARG A 593 1.10 -15.27 -31.68
N ALA A 594 0.93 -15.07 -30.37
CA ALA A 594 1.96 -14.42 -29.54
C ALA A 594 3.27 -15.23 -29.51
N LEU A 595 3.19 -16.56 -29.44
CA LEU A 595 4.38 -17.44 -29.51
C LEU A 595 5.10 -17.37 -30.86
N GLY A 596 4.35 -17.23 -31.97
CA GLY A 596 4.93 -17.06 -33.31
C GLY A 596 5.78 -15.81 -33.46
N ALA A 597 5.53 -14.78 -32.65
CA ALA A 597 6.26 -13.51 -32.66
C ALA A 597 7.59 -13.51 -31.86
N ARG A 598 8.05 -14.68 -31.36
CA ARG A 598 9.26 -14.85 -30.52
C ARG A 598 9.24 -13.95 -29.27
N PRO A 599 8.31 -14.19 -28.32
CA PRO A 599 8.18 -13.42 -27.10
C PRO A 599 9.41 -13.61 -26.18
N ASP A 600 9.66 -12.62 -25.32
CA ASP A 600 10.72 -12.67 -24.32
C ASP A 600 10.38 -13.61 -23.14
N GLY A 601 11.34 -13.83 -22.23
CA GLY A 601 11.17 -14.71 -21.06
C GLY A 601 9.96 -14.34 -20.19
N THR A 602 9.72 -13.05 -19.98
CA THR A 602 8.59 -12.56 -19.17
C THR A 602 7.24 -12.87 -19.84
N ALA A 603 7.12 -12.62 -21.14
CA ALA A 603 5.92 -12.95 -21.91
C ALA A 603 5.70 -14.47 -22.01
N LEU A 604 6.75 -15.29 -22.13
CA LEU A 604 6.66 -16.75 -22.09
C LEU A 604 6.07 -17.25 -20.77
N LEU A 605 6.45 -16.65 -19.63
CA LEU A 605 5.85 -16.99 -18.32
C LEU A 605 4.37 -16.62 -18.23
N ALA A 606 3.99 -15.46 -18.75
CA ALA A 606 2.59 -15.05 -18.80
C ALA A 606 1.74 -15.99 -19.68
N ILE A 607 2.27 -16.38 -20.85
CA ILE A 607 1.65 -17.36 -21.75
C ILE A 607 1.48 -18.72 -21.05
N ALA A 608 2.53 -19.22 -20.39
CA ALA A 608 2.50 -20.48 -19.66
C ALA A 608 1.44 -20.48 -18.54
N GLY A 609 1.40 -19.41 -17.74
CA GLY A 609 0.42 -19.26 -16.66
C GLY A 609 -1.02 -19.17 -17.18
N LEU A 610 -1.25 -18.57 -18.35
CA LEU A 610 -2.58 -18.58 -18.96
C LEU A 610 -2.95 -19.96 -19.50
N TYR A 611 -2.03 -20.69 -20.15
CA TYR A 611 -2.29 -22.07 -20.56
C TYR A 611 -2.62 -22.98 -19.37
N ALA A 612 -1.94 -22.82 -18.23
CA ALA A 612 -2.24 -23.55 -17.00
C ALA A 612 -3.68 -23.29 -16.54
N ARG A 613 -4.09 -22.01 -16.44
CA ARG A 613 -5.47 -21.62 -16.08
C ARG A 613 -6.54 -22.12 -17.05
N LEU A 614 -6.21 -22.23 -18.33
CA LEU A 614 -7.12 -22.78 -19.37
C LEU A 614 -7.17 -24.32 -19.38
N GLY A 615 -6.51 -25.00 -18.45
CA GLY A 615 -6.46 -26.47 -18.37
C GLY A 615 -5.59 -27.12 -19.47
N ARG A 616 -4.64 -26.37 -20.06
CA ARG A 616 -3.73 -26.84 -21.12
C ARG A 616 -2.33 -27.11 -20.56
N GLY A 617 -2.24 -28.02 -19.59
CA GLY A 617 -1.00 -28.34 -18.86
C GLY A 617 0.19 -28.65 -19.77
N ASP A 618 0.02 -29.48 -20.79
CA ASP A 618 1.13 -29.86 -21.69
C ASP A 618 1.72 -28.67 -22.45
N ARG A 619 0.88 -27.71 -22.86
CA ARG A 619 1.32 -26.49 -23.53
C ARG A 619 2.01 -25.54 -22.55
N ALA A 620 1.44 -25.38 -21.35
CA ALA A 620 2.06 -24.61 -20.28
C ALA A 620 3.48 -25.11 -19.97
N LEU A 621 3.67 -26.44 -19.87
CA LEU A 621 4.97 -27.05 -19.61
C LEU A 621 5.97 -26.83 -20.76
N ARG A 622 5.54 -26.93 -22.02
CA ARG A 622 6.41 -26.62 -23.17
C ARG A 622 6.86 -25.16 -23.17
N THR A 623 5.95 -24.23 -22.90
CA THR A 623 6.27 -22.80 -22.82
C THR A 623 7.17 -22.49 -21.62
N LEU A 624 6.97 -23.15 -20.46
CA LEU A 624 7.86 -23.00 -19.30
C LEU A 624 9.30 -23.43 -19.62
N ARG A 625 9.50 -24.52 -20.38
CA ARG A 625 10.84 -24.94 -20.81
C ARG A 625 11.50 -23.93 -21.76
N GLN A 626 10.72 -23.29 -22.63
CA GLN A 626 11.21 -22.20 -23.47
C GLN A 626 11.62 -20.98 -22.61
N ALA A 627 10.82 -20.64 -21.60
CA ALA A 627 11.15 -19.57 -20.65
C ALA A 627 12.44 -19.90 -19.87
N GLU A 628 12.64 -21.16 -19.44
CA GLU A 628 13.84 -21.64 -18.74
C GLU A 628 15.11 -21.44 -19.58
N SER A 629 15.01 -21.61 -20.90
CA SER A 629 16.14 -21.38 -21.81
C SER A 629 16.42 -19.90 -22.12
N ALA A 630 15.46 -19.01 -21.84
CA ALA A 630 15.52 -17.60 -22.19
C ALA A 630 15.81 -16.67 -20.99
N GLY A 631 15.53 -17.11 -19.77
CA GLY A 631 15.58 -16.29 -18.56
C GLY A 631 16.47 -16.87 -17.46
N ASP A 632 17.32 -16.02 -16.88
CA ASP A 632 18.22 -16.36 -15.78
C ASP A 632 17.97 -15.48 -14.53
N ALA A 633 16.83 -14.78 -14.46
CA ALA A 633 16.50 -13.86 -13.37
C ALA A 633 15.88 -14.59 -12.16
N ALA A 634 16.15 -14.08 -10.95
CA ALA A 634 15.66 -14.68 -9.71
C ALA A 634 14.13 -14.66 -9.57
N LEU A 635 13.48 -13.58 -10.04
CA LEU A 635 12.02 -13.40 -9.96
C LEU A 635 11.29 -14.32 -10.95
N GLU A 636 11.84 -14.48 -12.16
CA GLU A 636 11.33 -15.39 -13.19
C GLU A 636 11.34 -16.84 -12.68
N ARG A 637 12.45 -17.27 -12.06
CA ARG A 637 12.55 -18.61 -11.45
C ARG A 637 11.51 -18.84 -10.34
N LEU A 638 11.25 -17.84 -9.51
CA LEU A 638 10.20 -17.94 -8.49
C LEU A 638 8.81 -18.11 -9.13
N GLN A 639 8.50 -17.33 -10.17
CA GLN A 639 7.22 -17.44 -10.89
C GLN A 639 7.07 -18.80 -11.57
N MET A 640 8.13 -19.30 -12.21
CA MET A 640 8.16 -20.66 -12.78
C MET A 640 7.90 -21.72 -11.73
N ALA A 641 8.54 -21.62 -10.56
CA ALA A 641 8.38 -22.59 -9.49
C ALA A 641 6.94 -22.65 -8.98
N SER A 642 6.24 -21.51 -8.87
CA SER A 642 4.81 -21.47 -8.55
C SER A 642 3.97 -22.19 -9.60
N LEU A 643 4.19 -21.90 -10.88
CA LEU A 643 3.44 -22.51 -11.99
C LEU A 643 3.67 -24.03 -12.08
N TYR A 644 4.90 -24.50 -11.83
CA TYR A 644 5.17 -25.93 -11.77
C TYR A 644 4.39 -26.62 -10.64
N LEU A 645 4.22 -25.98 -9.48
CA LEU A 645 3.40 -26.54 -8.39
C LEU A 645 1.91 -26.60 -8.74
N GLU A 646 1.37 -25.54 -9.35
CA GLU A 646 -0.03 -25.52 -9.80
C GLU A 646 -0.32 -26.65 -10.80
N LEU A 647 0.68 -27.02 -11.62
CA LEU A 647 0.61 -28.14 -12.57
C LEU A 647 0.95 -29.50 -11.94
N GLY A 648 1.14 -29.59 -10.62
CA GLY A 648 1.47 -30.82 -9.91
C GLY A 648 2.91 -31.31 -10.08
N ARG A 649 3.80 -30.50 -10.67
CA ARG A 649 5.20 -30.83 -10.98
C ARG A 649 6.15 -30.40 -9.85
N GLN A 650 6.07 -31.08 -8.72
CA GLN A 650 6.82 -30.72 -7.51
C GLN A 650 8.34 -30.72 -7.71
N ASP A 651 8.89 -31.70 -8.44
CA ASP A 651 10.34 -31.81 -8.62
C ASP A 651 10.92 -30.72 -9.54
N ASP A 652 10.18 -30.31 -10.58
CA ASP A 652 10.59 -29.19 -11.44
C ASP A 652 10.58 -27.88 -10.67
N SER A 653 9.56 -27.66 -9.82
CA SER A 653 9.50 -26.50 -8.93
C SER A 653 10.73 -26.44 -8.01
N ARG A 654 11.10 -27.57 -7.40
CA ARG A 654 12.30 -27.68 -6.55
C ARG A 654 13.59 -27.39 -7.33
N ARG A 655 13.71 -27.92 -8.56
CA ARG A 655 14.89 -27.69 -9.42
C ARG A 655 15.08 -26.20 -9.71
N VAL A 656 14.00 -25.51 -10.09
CA VAL A 656 14.07 -24.10 -10.49
C VAL A 656 14.26 -23.16 -9.29
N LEU A 657 13.83 -23.57 -8.08
CA LEU A 657 14.13 -22.83 -6.84
C LEU A 657 15.57 -23.00 -6.34
N ARG A 658 16.26 -24.09 -6.70
CA ARG A 658 17.60 -24.40 -6.16
C ARG A 658 18.62 -23.25 -6.35
N PRO A 659 18.75 -22.60 -7.52
CA PRO A 659 19.66 -21.46 -7.69
C PRO A 659 19.36 -20.27 -6.77
N LEU A 660 18.12 -20.12 -6.29
CA LEU A 660 17.76 -19.05 -5.34
C LEU A 660 18.34 -19.28 -3.94
N LEU A 661 18.92 -20.45 -3.66
CA LEU A 661 19.65 -20.72 -2.43
C LEU A 661 21.10 -20.20 -2.47
N GLU A 662 21.61 -19.79 -3.64
CA GLU A 662 22.96 -19.22 -3.75
C GLU A 662 23.03 -17.78 -3.22
N PRO A 663 24.12 -17.34 -2.56
CA PRO A 663 24.24 -16.00 -1.99
C PRO A 663 24.11 -14.85 -3.00
N SER A 664 24.35 -15.13 -4.29
CA SER A 664 24.26 -14.17 -5.39
C SER A 664 22.81 -13.78 -5.74
N ALA A 665 21.82 -14.61 -5.40
CA ALA A 665 20.42 -14.36 -5.71
C ALA A 665 19.88 -13.16 -4.91
N ARG A 666 19.36 -12.15 -5.63
CA ARG A 666 18.74 -10.96 -5.03
C ARG A 666 17.25 -10.95 -5.29
N LEU A 667 16.47 -10.98 -4.22
CA LEU A 667 15.01 -10.82 -4.20
C LEU A 667 14.62 -9.86 -3.06
N ALA A 668 13.48 -9.19 -3.20
CA ALA A 668 12.88 -8.42 -2.12
C ALA A 668 12.35 -9.32 -0.98
N GLY A 669 12.19 -8.79 0.24
CA GLY A 669 11.70 -9.53 1.42
C GLY A 669 10.40 -10.31 1.16
N ALA A 670 9.37 -9.64 0.61
CA ALA A 670 8.09 -10.23 0.19
C ALA A 670 8.25 -11.40 -0.81
N SER A 671 9.27 -11.33 -1.67
CA SER A 671 9.53 -12.35 -2.68
C SER A 671 10.21 -13.57 -2.08
N TRP A 672 11.05 -13.40 -1.04
CA TRP A 672 11.60 -14.52 -0.27
C TRP A 672 10.52 -15.27 0.52
N LEU A 673 9.50 -14.57 1.05
CA LEU A 673 8.36 -15.22 1.70
C LEU A 673 7.53 -16.04 0.72
N ARG A 674 7.30 -15.49 -0.49
CA ARG A 674 6.69 -16.27 -1.57
C ARG A 674 7.52 -17.49 -1.93
N ALA A 675 8.84 -17.36 -2.06
CA ALA A 675 9.73 -18.50 -2.29
C ALA A 675 9.65 -19.55 -1.18
N ALA A 676 9.54 -19.12 0.09
CA ALA A 676 9.34 -20.02 1.21
C ALA A 676 8.01 -20.78 1.13
N SER A 677 6.92 -20.07 0.83
CA SER A 677 5.59 -20.68 0.66
C SER A 677 5.57 -21.68 -0.49
N VAL A 678 6.14 -21.34 -1.64
CA VAL A 678 6.27 -22.24 -2.81
C VAL A 678 7.10 -23.48 -2.41
N ALA A 679 8.24 -23.30 -1.76
CA ALA A 679 9.05 -24.43 -1.30
C ALA A 679 8.31 -25.35 -0.31
N PHE A 680 7.49 -24.78 0.58
CA PHE A 680 6.67 -25.55 1.53
C PHE A 680 5.60 -26.39 0.82
N HIS A 681 4.80 -25.78 -0.05
CA HIS A 681 3.77 -26.48 -0.82
C HIS A 681 4.37 -27.49 -1.80
N GLY A 682 5.60 -27.25 -2.26
CA GLY A 682 6.41 -28.22 -3.01
C GLY A 682 7.02 -29.33 -2.16
N GLY A 683 6.69 -29.44 -0.87
CA GLY A 683 7.19 -30.48 0.04
C GLY A 683 8.68 -30.36 0.40
N ASN A 684 9.30 -29.18 0.21
CA ASN A 684 10.70 -28.93 0.54
C ASN A 684 10.81 -28.01 1.77
N ALA A 685 10.52 -28.58 2.94
CA ALA A 685 10.62 -27.90 4.22
C ALA A 685 12.01 -27.27 4.50
N PRO A 686 13.16 -27.91 4.18
CA PRO A 686 14.48 -27.31 4.37
C PRO A 686 14.69 -26.02 3.56
N SER A 687 14.31 -26.01 2.29
CA SER A 687 14.40 -24.80 1.44
C SER A 687 13.46 -23.71 1.93
N ALA A 688 12.25 -24.06 2.37
CA ALA A 688 11.29 -23.11 2.93
C ALA A 688 11.88 -22.36 4.14
N ARG A 689 12.51 -23.09 5.08
CA ARG A 689 13.19 -22.48 6.25
C ARG A 689 14.35 -21.56 5.84
N ARG A 690 15.15 -21.95 4.85
CA ARG A 690 16.25 -21.10 4.33
C ARG A 690 15.72 -19.83 3.69
N PHE A 691 14.66 -19.90 2.90
CA PHE A 691 14.03 -18.73 2.29
C PHE A 691 13.40 -17.80 3.33
N LEU A 692 12.78 -18.34 4.40
CA LEU A 692 12.32 -17.54 5.54
C LEU A 692 13.47 -16.79 6.24
N GLY A 693 14.62 -17.46 6.42
CA GLY A 693 15.83 -16.81 6.94
C GLY A 693 16.31 -15.66 6.05
N ARG A 694 16.26 -15.84 4.71
CA ARG A 694 16.60 -14.79 3.75
C ARG A 694 15.58 -13.65 3.74
N ALA A 695 14.29 -13.94 3.89
CA ALA A 695 13.26 -12.91 4.03
C ALA A 695 13.58 -12.01 5.22
N ARG A 696 13.93 -12.60 6.37
CA ARG A 696 14.31 -11.85 7.58
C ARG A 696 15.59 -11.02 7.39
N ALA A 697 16.57 -11.54 6.66
CA ALA A 697 17.86 -10.85 6.41
C ALA A 697 17.76 -9.74 5.35
N ALA A 698 16.89 -9.90 4.35
CA ALA A 698 16.68 -8.94 3.27
C ALA A 698 15.84 -7.72 3.71
N ALA A 699 15.20 -7.81 4.87
CA ALA A 699 14.28 -6.81 5.33
C ALA A 699 15.03 -5.58 5.90
N PRO A 700 14.62 -4.34 5.55
CA PRO A 700 15.34 -3.15 5.94
C PRO A 700 15.35 -3.02 7.47
N ARG A 701 16.54 -2.85 8.08
CA ARG A 701 16.67 -2.55 9.52
C ARG A 701 16.06 -1.17 9.82
N ARG A 702 14.73 -1.07 9.88
CA ARG A 702 14.01 0.14 10.30
C ARG A 702 14.22 0.33 11.80
N ARG A 703 15.10 1.28 12.16
CA ARG A 703 15.50 1.60 13.54
C ARG A 703 14.35 2.04 14.47
N LEU A 704 13.13 2.27 13.98
CA LEU A 704 12.03 2.83 14.79
C LEU A 704 10.95 1.81 15.23
N LEU A 705 10.80 0.65 14.58
CA LEU A 705 9.75 -0.34 14.92
C LEU A 705 10.28 -1.70 15.40
N ARG A 706 11.60 -1.96 15.37
CA ARG A 706 12.22 -3.26 15.74
C ARG A 706 11.66 -4.49 14.99
N LEU A 707 10.88 -4.32 13.92
CA LEU A 707 10.39 -5.42 13.10
C LEU A 707 11.26 -5.59 11.84
N PRO A 708 11.71 -6.81 11.52
CA PRO A 708 12.39 -7.09 10.26
C PRO A 708 11.38 -7.02 9.10
N LEU A 709 10.24 -7.70 9.16
CA LEU A 709 9.23 -7.75 8.09
C LEU A 709 8.03 -6.83 8.37
N GLU A 710 7.22 -6.54 7.35
CA GLU A 710 5.91 -5.90 7.56
C GLU A 710 5.00 -6.83 8.41
N PRO A 711 3.99 -6.32 9.13
CA PRO A 711 3.16 -7.14 10.02
C PRO A 711 2.42 -8.28 9.30
N GLU A 712 1.88 -8.04 8.10
CA GLU A 712 1.23 -9.05 7.26
C GLU A 712 2.20 -10.18 6.87
N GLU A 713 3.41 -9.80 6.52
CA GLU A 713 4.50 -10.70 6.15
C GLU A 713 4.98 -11.53 7.35
N SER A 714 5.04 -10.91 8.53
CA SER A 714 5.40 -11.57 9.79
C SER A 714 4.34 -12.59 10.21
N LEU A 715 3.06 -12.27 10.03
CA LEU A 715 1.96 -13.19 10.29
C LEU A 715 1.98 -14.39 9.32
N ALA A 716 2.20 -14.14 8.03
CA ALA A 716 2.34 -15.20 7.04
C ALA A 716 3.55 -16.10 7.32
N ALA A 717 4.69 -15.52 7.74
CA ALA A 717 5.87 -16.27 8.16
C ALA A 717 5.60 -17.12 9.41
N ALA A 718 4.88 -16.57 10.40
CA ALA A 718 4.49 -17.29 11.61
C ALA A 718 3.61 -18.50 11.29
N ALA A 719 2.59 -18.32 10.45
CA ALA A 719 1.71 -19.39 10.00
C ALA A 719 2.48 -20.49 9.26
N LEU A 720 3.39 -20.11 8.35
CA LEU A 720 4.20 -21.05 7.58
C LEU A 720 5.17 -21.85 8.48
N LEU A 721 5.80 -21.19 9.45
CA LEU A 721 6.68 -21.86 10.42
C LEU A 721 5.92 -22.80 11.34
N GLY A 722 4.71 -22.41 11.76
CA GLY A 722 3.82 -23.29 12.52
C GLY A 722 3.48 -24.56 11.73
N ALA A 723 3.13 -24.41 10.45
CA ALA A 723 2.86 -25.55 9.55
C ALA A 723 4.10 -26.43 9.28
N LEU A 724 5.30 -25.85 9.36
CA LEU A 724 6.59 -26.55 9.26
C LEU A 724 7.02 -27.25 10.57
N GLY A 725 6.23 -27.17 11.64
CA GLY A 725 6.56 -27.69 12.96
C GLY A 725 7.63 -26.87 13.71
N ASP A 726 7.97 -25.67 13.24
CA ASP A 726 8.91 -24.76 13.88
C ASP A 726 8.17 -23.78 14.80
N GLY A 727 7.75 -24.30 15.95
CA GLY A 727 6.96 -23.54 16.93
C GLY A 727 7.74 -22.36 17.53
N GLU A 728 9.06 -22.47 17.71
CA GLU A 728 9.88 -21.38 18.23
C GLU A 728 10.05 -20.24 17.22
N GLY A 729 10.32 -20.57 15.95
CA GLY A 729 10.37 -19.60 14.87
C GLY A 729 9.03 -18.88 14.70
N ALA A 730 7.93 -19.62 14.71
CA ALA A 730 6.59 -19.05 14.62
C ALA A 730 6.28 -18.11 15.80
N ARG A 731 6.62 -18.52 17.02
CA ARG A 731 6.49 -17.69 18.23
C ARG A 731 7.36 -16.43 18.19
N SER A 732 8.55 -16.48 17.57
CA SER A 732 9.40 -15.30 17.38
C SER A 732 8.68 -14.23 16.55
N PHE A 733 8.04 -14.60 15.44
CA PHE A 733 7.29 -13.64 14.61
C PHE A 733 6.01 -13.15 15.30
N LEU A 734 5.32 -14.01 16.06
CA LEU A 734 4.16 -13.56 16.86
C LEU A 734 4.55 -12.63 18.02
N ASN A 735 5.72 -12.83 18.64
CA ASN A 735 6.28 -11.92 19.66
C ASN A 735 6.52 -10.52 19.08
N GLU A 736 7.09 -10.48 17.88
CA GLU A 736 7.29 -9.28 17.10
C GLU A 736 5.95 -8.54 16.89
N LEU A 737 4.89 -9.23 16.43
CA LEU A 737 3.55 -8.65 16.28
C LEU A 737 2.93 -8.15 17.60
N ALA A 738 3.23 -8.81 18.73
CA ALA A 738 2.74 -8.41 20.04
C ALA A 738 3.32 -7.05 20.49
N LEU A 739 4.47 -6.61 19.96
CA LEU A 739 5.10 -5.34 20.30
C LEU A 739 4.44 -4.11 19.64
N LEU A 740 3.57 -4.31 18.65
CA LEU A 740 2.85 -3.22 17.97
C LEU A 740 1.91 -2.51 18.96
N LYS A 741 2.19 -1.23 19.28
CA LYS A 741 1.41 -0.44 20.25
C LYS A 741 0.41 0.56 19.62
N THR A 742 0.61 0.96 18.35
CA THR A 742 -0.02 2.19 17.80
C THR A 742 -0.69 2.02 16.44
N GLU A 743 -0.66 0.85 15.82
CA GLU A 743 -1.21 0.67 14.47
C GLU A 743 -2.67 0.17 14.51
N ARG A 744 -3.59 0.97 13.96
CA ARG A 744 -4.95 0.52 13.62
C ARG A 744 -4.87 -0.44 12.43
N ARG A 745 -4.90 -1.74 12.71
CA ARG A 745 -5.02 -2.81 11.71
C ARG A 745 -6.45 -3.37 11.71
N PRO A 746 -6.93 -3.95 10.59
CA PRO A 746 -8.24 -4.58 10.52
C PRO A 746 -8.40 -5.69 11.56
N ALA A 747 -9.62 -5.92 12.04
CA ALA A 747 -9.89 -6.98 13.03
C ALA A 747 -9.50 -8.38 12.51
N ALA A 748 -9.70 -8.64 11.21
CA ALA A 748 -9.34 -9.90 10.56
C ALA A 748 -7.86 -10.29 10.77
N PHE A 749 -6.95 -9.31 10.67
CA PHE A 749 -5.52 -9.51 10.89
C PHE A 749 -5.23 -10.01 12.31
N TRP A 750 -5.82 -9.36 13.32
CA TRP A 750 -5.64 -9.76 14.71
C TRP A 750 -6.30 -11.10 15.04
N MET A 751 -7.41 -11.46 14.36
CA MET A 751 -8.03 -12.78 14.52
C MET A 751 -7.17 -13.90 13.93
N GLU A 752 -6.51 -13.65 12.79
CA GLU A 752 -5.58 -14.61 12.20
C GLU A 752 -4.30 -14.76 13.04
N ALA A 753 -3.80 -13.67 13.64
CA ALA A 753 -2.74 -13.74 14.63
C ALA A 753 -3.15 -14.52 15.89
N ALA A 754 -4.39 -14.34 16.37
CA ALA A 754 -4.94 -15.10 17.49
C ALA A 754 -5.07 -16.60 17.18
N SER A 755 -5.58 -16.94 15.99
CA SER A 755 -5.68 -18.31 15.50
C SER A 755 -4.30 -18.98 15.37
N SER A 756 -3.32 -18.25 14.82
CA SER A 756 -1.93 -18.74 14.73
C SER A 756 -1.33 -18.97 16.11
N ALA A 757 -1.55 -18.07 17.07
CA ALA A 757 -1.11 -18.25 18.46
C ALA A 757 -1.77 -19.46 19.13
N LEU A 758 -3.07 -19.68 18.91
CA LEU A 758 -3.80 -20.85 19.43
C LEU A 758 -3.26 -22.17 18.86
N SER A 759 -2.96 -22.23 17.56
CA SER A 759 -2.40 -23.43 16.93
C SER A 759 -1.05 -23.85 17.54
N LEU A 760 -0.32 -22.89 18.14
CA LEU A 760 0.96 -23.09 18.82
C LEU A 760 0.82 -23.29 20.34
N GLY A 761 -0.42 -23.39 20.85
CA GLY A 761 -0.72 -23.52 22.28
C GLY A 761 -0.47 -22.25 23.11
N ASP A 762 -0.39 -21.08 22.49
CA ASP A 762 -0.14 -19.79 23.16
C ASP A 762 -1.43 -19.02 23.42
N SER A 763 -2.21 -19.51 24.39
CA SER A 763 -3.48 -18.91 24.80
C SER A 763 -3.33 -17.48 25.32
N GLY A 764 -2.17 -17.13 25.90
CA GLY A 764 -1.90 -15.80 26.43
C GLY A 764 -1.84 -14.73 25.34
N ARG A 765 -1.05 -14.98 24.28
CA ARG A 765 -0.97 -14.06 23.14
C ARG A 765 -2.27 -14.04 22.33
N ALA A 766 -2.93 -15.18 22.16
CA ALA A 766 -4.21 -15.26 21.48
C ALA A 766 -5.26 -14.31 22.10
N ARG A 767 -5.39 -14.30 23.44
CA ARG A 767 -6.24 -13.32 24.15
C ARG A 767 -5.81 -11.88 23.89
N GLY A 768 -4.51 -11.62 23.90
CA GLY A 768 -3.95 -10.29 23.62
C GLY A 768 -4.32 -9.78 22.22
N PHE A 769 -4.26 -10.64 21.20
CA PHE A 769 -4.65 -10.31 19.83
C PHE A 769 -6.18 -10.16 19.68
N LEU A 770 -6.99 -11.04 20.28
CA LEU A 770 -8.45 -10.87 20.28
C LEU A 770 -8.90 -9.56 20.94
N LYS A 771 -8.23 -9.13 22.00
CA LYS A 771 -8.48 -7.81 22.62
C LYS A 771 -8.17 -6.66 21.66
N ARG A 772 -7.21 -6.80 20.75
CA ARG A 772 -6.91 -5.79 19.72
C ARG A 772 -7.89 -5.84 18.55
N ALA A 773 -8.51 -6.99 18.32
CA ALA A 773 -9.59 -7.15 17.34
C ALA A 773 -10.93 -6.55 17.81
N SER A 774 -11.04 -6.05 19.04
CA SER A 774 -12.32 -5.58 19.61
C SER A 774 -12.84 -4.29 18.97
N GLY A 775 -14.15 -4.23 18.67
CA GLY A 775 -14.84 -3.09 18.06
C GLY A 775 -16.17 -3.52 17.44
N ALA A 776 -16.78 -2.66 16.61
CA ALA A 776 -17.93 -3.04 15.80
C ALA A 776 -17.49 -4.01 14.69
N LEU A 777 -17.55 -5.31 14.97
CA LEU A 777 -17.14 -6.35 14.04
C LEU A 777 -18.23 -6.60 12.99
N PRO A 778 -17.86 -6.77 11.70
CA PRO A 778 -18.80 -7.27 10.70
C PRO A 778 -19.24 -8.70 11.05
N PRO A 779 -20.45 -9.13 10.62
CA PRO A 779 -21.03 -10.43 11.03
C PRO A 779 -20.11 -11.66 10.84
N ALA A 780 -19.34 -11.70 9.75
CA ALA A 780 -18.41 -12.80 9.49
C ALA A 780 -17.27 -12.89 10.52
N GLU A 781 -16.71 -11.74 10.90
CA GLU A 781 -15.62 -11.67 11.89
C GLU A 781 -16.13 -11.85 13.31
N LEU A 782 -17.37 -11.45 13.59
CA LEU A 782 -18.01 -11.67 14.89
C LEU A 782 -18.18 -13.17 15.20
N ARG A 783 -18.57 -13.98 14.19
CA ARG A 783 -18.60 -15.45 14.33
C ARG A 783 -17.21 -16.00 14.61
N ARG A 784 -16.20 -15.57 13.85
CA ARG A 784 -14.81 -16.04 13.99
C ARG A 784 -14.25 -15.74 15.38
N ALA A 785 -14.46 -14.52 15.88
CA ALA A 785 -14.07 -14.13 17.24
C ALA A 785 -14.71 -15.03 18.30
N ALA A 786 -16.01 -15.32 18.17
CA ALA A 786 -16.69 -16.20 19.11
C ALA A 786 -16.09 -17.61 19.14
N LEU A 787 -15.83 -18.19 17.97
CA LEU A 787 -15.20 -19.52 17.87
C LEU A 787 -13.80 -19.55 18.52
N LEU A 788 -12.99 -18.50 18.32
CA LEU A 788 -11.68 -18.39 18.97
C LEU A 788 -11.78 -18.24 20.49
N HIS A 789 -12.76 -17.47 20.99
CA HIS A 789 -13.04 -17.40 22.43
C HIS A 789 -13.49 -18.75 23.00
N ARG A 790 -14.25 -19.54 22.25
CA ARG A 790 -14.65 -20.89 22.64
C ARG A 790 -13.46 -21.84 22.76
N GLU A 791 -12.51 -21.77 21.83
CA GLU A 791 -11.27 -22.56 21.89
C GLU A 791 -10.37 -22.17 23.06
N LEU A 792 -10.40 -20.90 23.48
CA LEU A 792 -9.70 -20.40 24.66
C LEU A 792 -10.33 -20.82 26.00
N GLY A 793 -11.45 -21.55 25.98
CA GLY A 793 -12.23 -21.90 27.17
C GLY A 793 -13.12 -20.76 27.68
N GLU A 794 -13.22 -19.65 26.96
CA GLU A 794 -14.01 -18.47 27.34
C GLU A 794 -15.45 -18.60 26.80
N ALA A 795 -16.13 -19.68 27.15
CA ALA A 795 -17.44 -20.06 26.60
C ALA A 795 -18.52 -18.98 26.77
N GLY A 796 -18.53 -18.26 27.90
CA GLY A 796 -19.46 -17.15 28.14
C GLY A 796 -19.27 -15.96 27.18
N ARG A 797 -18.02 -15.65 26.80
CA ARG A 797 -17.73 -14.61 25.79
C ARG A 797 -18.14 -15.08 24.39
N SER A 798 -17.87 -16.34 24.07
CA SER A 798 -18.34 -16.94 22.80
C SER A 798 -19.87 -16.86 22.69
N GLN A 799 -20.59 -17.21 23.75
CA GLN A 799 -22.05 -17.11 23.81
C GLN A 799 -22.51 -15.68 23.53
N ALA A 800 -21.99 -14.69 24.27
CA ALA A 800 -22.41 -13.29 24.10
C ALA A 800 -22.21 -12.76 22.67
N LEU A 801 -21.06 -13.06 22.05
CA LEU A 801 -20.76 -12.64 20.67
C LEU A 801 -21.67 -13.32 19.64
N LEU A 802 -22.03 -14.59 19.85
CA LEU A 802 -22.96 -15.32 18.98
C LEU A 802 -24.40 -14.85 19.14
N GLU A 803 -24.81 -14.40 20.33
CA GLU A 803 -26.12 -13.77 20.54
C GLU A 803 -26.19 -12.39 19.87
N GLU A 804 -25.14 -11.59 19.95
CA GLU A 804 -25.00 -10.33 19.20
C GLU A 804 -25.08 -10.59 17.69
N LEU A 805 -24.40 -11.63 17.21
CA LEU A 805 -24.44 -12.02 15.79
C LEU A 805 -25.85 -12.44 15.35
N LEU A 806 -26.54 -13.21 16.18
CA LEU A 806 -27.90 -13.68 15.93
C LEU A 806 -28.91 -12.53 15.90
N ALA A 807 -28.67 -11.45 16.64
CA ALA A 807 -29.50 -10.24 16.59
C ALA A 807 -29.31 -9.45 15.28
N ARG A 808 -28.13 -9.55 14.64
CA ARG A 808 -27.78 -8.80 13.41
C ARG A 808 -27.94 -9.60 12.12
N SER A 809 -28.05 -10.92 12.21
CA SER A 809 -28.01 -11.82 11.05
C SER A 809 -29.25 -12.69 10.97
N PRO A 810 -29.59 -13.19 9.77
CA PRO A 810 -30.66 -14.18 9.61
C PRO A 810 -30.39 -15.41 10.48
N ARG A 811 -31.45 -15.98 11.05
CA ARG A 811 -31.37 -17.22 11.81
C ARG A 811 -30.97 -18.36 10.87
N THR A 812 -29.70 -18.76 10.93
CA THR A 812 -29.20 -19.93 10.20
C THR A 812 -29.05 -21.11 11.17
N PRO A 813 -29.28 -22.36 10.72
CA PRO A 813 -29.09 -23.54 11.55
C PRO A 813 -27.68 -23.62 12.15
N VAL A 814 -26.65 -23.32 11.35
CA VAL A 814 -25.23 -23.38 11.78
C VAL A 814 -24.95 -22.39 12.92
N LEU A 815 -25.47 -21.15 12.83
CA LEU A 815 -25.29 -20.16 13.88
C LEU A 815 -25.99 -20.58 15.18
N LEU A 816 -27.19 -21.16 15.08
CA LEU A 816 -27.92 -21.68 16.23
C LEU A 816 -27.20 -22.86 16.89
N LEU A 817 -26.53 -23.70 16.10
CA LEU A 817 -25.69 -24.79 16.62
C LEU A 817 -24.42 -24.29 17.32
N ASP A 818 -23.73 -23.29 16.75
CA ASP A 818 -22.55 -22.68 17.38
C ASP A 818 -22.90 -22.03 18.73
N LEU A 819 -24.07 -21.39 18.80
CA LEU A 819 -24.59 -20.81 20.03
C LEU A 819 -25.01 -21.89 21.03
N ALA A 820 -25.68 -22.95 20.58
CA ALA A 820 -26.05 -24.06 21.45
C ALA A 820 -24.84 -24.72 22.10
N GLU A 821 -23.78 -24.97 21.33
CA GLU A 821 -22.53 -25.54 21.85
C GLU A 821 -21.82 -24.58 22.81
N SER A 822 -21.76 -23.28 22.48
CA SER A 822 -21.13 -22.28 23.36
C SER A 822 -21.91 -22.13 24.68
N ALA A 823 -23.24 -22.13 24.62
CA ALA A 823 -24.12 -22.07 25.77
C ALA A 823 -23.98 -23.32 26.65
N LEU A 824 -23.91 -24.51 26.05
CA LEU A 824 -23.68 -25.76 26.78
C LEU A 824 -22.35 -25.72 27.53
N ARG A 825 -21.26 -25.29 26.88
CA ARG A 825 -19.94 -25.13 27.53
C ARG A 825 -19.91 -24.02 28.59
N ALA A 826 -20.75 -23.00 28.45
CA ALA A 826 -20.92 -21.95 29.46
C ALA A 826 -21.81 -22.39 30.64
N GLY A 827 -22.44 -23.57 30.56
CA GLY A 827 -23.35 -24.10 31.58
C GLY A 827 -24.82 -23.75 31.39
N ASP A 828 -25.19 -22.96 30.37
CA ASP A 828 -26.57 -22.57 30.07
C ASP A 828 -27.29 -23.65 29.24
N ARG A 829 -27.62 -24.76 29.91
CA ARG A 829 -28.36 -25.88 29.30
C ARG A 829 -29.73 -25.48 28.73
N PRO A 830 -30.56 -24.66 29.41
CA PRO A 830 -31.85 -24.25 28.87
C PRO A 830 -31.75 -23.44 27.58
N LEU A 831 -30.76 -22.54 27.47
CA LEU A 831 -30.52 -21.82 26.23
C LEU A 831 -30.07 -22.78 25.13
N ALA A 832 -29.13 -23.69 25.43
CA ALA A 832 -28.62 -24.65 24.45
C ALA A 832 -29.75 -25.49 23.83
N LEU A 833 -30.66 -26.04 24.64
CA LEU A 833 -31.83 -26.78 24.16
C LEU A 833 -32.73 -25.94 23.25
N ARG A 834 -33.10 -24.72 23.68
CA ARG A 834 -33.94 -23.82 22.87
C ARG A 834 -33.30 -23.48 21.52
N ARG A 835 -31.98 -23.30 21.46
CA ARG A 835 -31.27 -23.02 20.21
C ARG A 835 -31.20 -24.26 19.30
N LEU A 836 -31.05 -25.47 19.85
CA LEU A 836 -31.15 -26.71 19.08
C LEU A 836 -32.55 -26.94 18.51
N ASP A 837 -33.61 -26.56 19.22
CA ASP A 837 -34.99 -26.63 18.70
C ASP A 837 -35.18 -25.64 17.55
N GLY A 838 -34.66 -24.42 17.70
CA GLY A 838 -34.64 -23.43 16.62
C GLY A 838 -33.85 -23.90 15.38
N ALA A 839 -32.71 -24.58 15.58
CA ALA A 839 -31.92 -25.12 14.48
C ALA A 839 -32.69 -26.22 13.72
N ALA A 840 -33.40 -27.09 14.45
CA ALA A 840 -34.25 -28.11 13.86
C ALA A 840 -35.40 -27.51 13.02
N ALA A 841 -36.07 -26.47 13.53
CA ALA A 841 -37.12 -25.75 12.80
C ALA A 841 -36.60 -25.05 11.53
N ALA A 842 -35.35 -24.58 11.54
CA ALA A 842 -34.70 -23.95 10.40
C ALA A 842 -34.16 -24.93 9.35
N GLY A 843 -34.24 -26.25 9.60
CA GLY A 843 -33.72 -27.30 8.72
C GLY A 843 -32.21 -27.50 8.87
N ILE A 844 -31.81 -28.51 9.64
CA ILE A 844 -30.39 -28.80 9.91
C ILE A 844 -29.71 -29.36 8.65
N PRO A 845 -28.61 -28.75 8.16
CA PRO A 845 -27.82 -29.30 7.07
C PRO A 845 -27.32 -30.69 7.40
N ARG A 846 -27.21 -31.54 6.38
CA ARG A 846 -26.87 -32.95 6.56
C ARG A 846 -25.51 -33.15 7.23
N GLU A 847 -24.52 -32.33 6.90
CA GLU A 847 -23.20 -32.35 7.54
C GLU A 847 -23.24 -32.05 9.05
N GLU A 848 -24.23 -31.27 9.52
CA GLU A 848 -24.34 -30.84 10.91
C GLU A 848 -25.22 -31.78 11.77
N LEU A 849 -25.90 -32.76 11.17
CA LEU A 849 -26.81 -33.67 11.89
C LEU A 849 -26.08 -34.48 12.97
N ARG A 850 -24.84 -34.92 12.70
CA ARG A 850 -24.04 -35.68 13.67
C ARG A 850 -23.68 -34.82 14.88
N ARG A 851 -23.27 -33.57 14.64
CA ARG A 851 -22.93 -32.59 15.68
C ARG A 851 -24.16 -32.26 16.52
N THR A 852 -25.31 -32.05 15.86
CA THR A 852 -26.58 -31.77 16.55
C THR A 852 -27.02 -32.93 17.43
N ALA A 853 -26.91 -34.16 16.93
CA ALA A 853 -27.26 -35.37 17.69
C ALA A 853 -26.38 -35.55 18.92
N ALA A 854 -25.08 -35.26 18.81
CA ALA A 854 -24.15 -35.28 19.94
C ALA A 854 -24.53 -34.24 21.00
N LEU A 855 -24.82 -32.98 20.60
CA LEU A 855 -25.24 -31.93 21.52
C LEU A 855 -26.56 -32.27 22.23
N ARG A 856 -27.54 -32.84 21.52
CA ARG A 856 -28.80 -33.32 22.10
C ARG A 856 -28.56 -34.43 23.13
N LEU A 857 -27.65 -35.35 22.83
CA LEU A 857 -27.30 -36.45 23.73
C LEU A 857 -26.64 -35.92 25.02
N GLU A 858 -25.71 -34.97 24.92
CA GLU A 858 -25.07 -34.33 26.08
C GLU A 858 -26.05 -33.56 26.96
N LEU A 859 -27.08 -32.97 26.36
CA LEU A 859 -28.16 -32.28 27.06
C LEU A 859 -29.24 -33.22 27.64
N GLY A 860 -29.11 -34.53 27.44
CA GLY A 860 -30.05 -35.55 27.93
C GLY A 860 -31.29 -35.78 27.06
N ASP A 861 -31.38 -35.14 25.88
CA ASP A 861 -32.45 -35.37 24.91
C ASP A 861 -32.15 -36.58 24.01
N GLY A 862 -32.08 -37.76 24.65
CA GLY A 862 -31.75 -39.01 23.99
C GLY A 862 -32.75 -39.40 22.88
N ARG A 863 -34.03 -39.03 23.03
CA ARG A 863 -35.08 -39.33 22.03
C ARG A 863 -34.86 -38.55 20.73
N ALA A 864 -34.52 -37.26 20.80
CA ALA A 864 -34.22 -36.48 19.59
C ALA A 864 -32.89 -36.90 18.96
N ALA A 865 -31.86 -37.16 19.77
CA ALA A 865 -30.56 -37.66 19.30
C ALA A 865 -30.72 -38.99 18.54
N LEU A 866 -31.53 -39.91 19.06
CA LEU A 866 -31.79 -41.22 18.45
C LEU A 866 -32.36 -41.09 17.02
N ARG A 867 -33.36 -40.20 16.82
CA ARG A 867 -33.95 -39.96 15.50
C ARG A 867 -32.94 -39.41 14.49
N LEU A 868 -32.04 -38.51 14.93
CA LEU A 868 -31.00 -37.94 14.08
C LEU A 868 -29.97 -39.00 13.66
N TYR A 869 -29.53 -39.86 14.59
CA TYR A 869 -28.64 -40.97 14.25
C TYR A 869 -29.30 -42.02 13.35
N GLU A 870 -30.60 -42.28 13.51
CA GLU A 870 -31.35 -43.14 12.59
C GLU A 870 -31.40 -42.59 11.17
N GLY A 871 -31.54 -41.27 11.01
CA GLY A 871 -31.44 -40.62 9.70
C GLY A 871 -30.05 -40.78 9.09
N LEU A 872 -28.98 -40.54 9.86
CA LEU A 872 -27.59 -40.67 9.40
C LEU A 872 -27.23 -42.10 8.96
N LEU A 873 -27.77 -43.11 9.65
CA LEU A 873 -27.49 -44.52 9.39
C LEU A 873 -28.22 -45.10 8.16
N ARG A 874 -29.17 -44.38 7.55
CA ARG A 874 -29.83 -44.84 6.31
C ARG A 874 -28.84 -45.03 5.17
N ASP A 875 -27.90 -44.10 5.03
CA ASP A 875 -26.92 -44.09 3.94
C ASP A 875 -25.58 -44.72 4.33
N ARG A 876 -25.33 -44.88 5.63
CA ARG A 876 -24.13 -45.54 6.18
C ARG A 876 -24.49 -46.65 7.16
N PRO A 877 -25.21 -47.70 6.72
CA PRO A 877 -25.76 -48.73 7.62
C PRO A 877 -24.70 -49.62 8.28
N ARG A 878 -23.44 -49.52 7.86
CA ARG A 878 -22.28 -50.28 8.36
C ARG A 878 -21.24 -49.40 9.06
N ASP A 879 -21.60 -48.16 9.41
CA ASP A 879 -20.71 -47.27 10.18
C ASP A 879 -20.79 -47.63 11.67
N ALA A 880 -19.77 -48.33 12.18
CA ALA A 880 -19.73 -48.80 13.57
C ALA A 880 -19.74 -47.64 14.58
N ASP A 881 -19.12 -46.52 14.27
CA ASP A 881 -19.10 -45.33 15.12
C ASP A 881 -20.51 -44.73 15.25
N LEU A 882 -21.24 -44.60 14.14
CA LEU A 882 -22.62 -44.11 14.18
C LEU A 882 -23.58 -45.09 14.87
N LEU A 883 -23.34 -46.40 14.78
CA LEU A 883 -24.10 -47.41 15.51
C LEU A 883 -23.86 -47.31 17.03
N ILE A 884 -22.62 -47.05 17.47
CA ILE A 884 -22.29 -46.82 18.88
C ILE A 884 -23.01 -45.57 19.41
N GLU A 885 -22.96 -44.45 18.69
CA GLU A 885 -23.64 -43.23 19.12
C GLU A 885 -25.17 -43.38 19.09
N LYS A 886 -25.72 -44.12 18.11
CA LYS A 886 -27.15 -44.50 18.11
C LYS A 886 -27.51 -45.29 19.37
N ALA A 887 -26.69 -46.26 19.75
CA ALA A 887 -26.94 -47.08 20.93
C ALA A 887 -26.87 -46.26 22.23
N ARG A 888 -25.91 -45.35 22.34
CA ARG A 888 -25.83 -44.41 23.47
C ARG A 888 -27.07 -43.53 23.55
N ALA A 889 -27.54 -43.00 22.41
CA ALA A 889 -28.79 -42.23 22.33
C ALA A 889 -30.03 -43.07 22.69
N ALA A 890 -30.09 -44.33 22.24
CA ALA A 890 -31.15 -45.26 22.61
C ALA A 890 -31.15 -45.56 24.13
N GLY A 891 -29.98 -45.71 24.74
CA GLY A 891 -29.84 -45.87 26.19
C GLY A 891 -30.33 -44.64 26.96
N ALA A 892 -29.90 -43.44 26.56
CA ALA A 892 -30.38 -42.18 27.14
C ALA A 892 -31.89 -41.96 26.94
N ALA A 893 -32.47 -42.51 25.87
CA ALA A 893 -33.91 -42.51 25.62
C ALA A 893 -34.69 -43.57 26.43
N GLY A 894 -34.02 -44.36 27.27
CA GLY A 894 -34.62 -45.47 28.05
C GLY A 894 -34.84 -46.76 27.24
N GLN A 895 -34.39 -46.83 25.99
CA GLN A 895 -34.56 -47.98 25.10
C GLN A 895 -33.39 -48.97 25.19
N ARG A 896 -33.15 -49.50 26.40
CA ARG A 896 -32.01 -50.38 26.70
C ARG A 896 -31.90 -51.58 25.74
N ARG A 897 -33.03 -52.24 25.41
CA ARG A 897 -33.03 -53.39 24.48
C ARG A 897 -32.54 -53.01 23.07
N LEU A 898 -32.96 -51.85 22.56
CA LEU A 898 -32.52 -51.35 21.27
C LEU A 898 -31.04 -50.97 21.30
N ALA A 899 -30.59 -50.34 22.39
CA ALA A 899 -29.19 -49.99 22.58
C ALA A 899 -28.29 -51.23 22.48
N LEU A 900 -28.58 -52.28 23.25
CA LEU A 900 -27.79 -53.52 23.25
C LEU A 900 -27.79 -54.21 21.89
N LYS A 901 -28.95 -54.33 21.23
CA LYS A 901 -29.03 -54.90 19.87
C LYS A 901 -28.21 -54.09 18.86
N THR A 902 -28.16 -52.78 19.02
CA THR A 902 -27.39 -51.88 18.13
C THR A 902 -25.89 -51.99 18.40
N LEU A 903 -25.47 -52.14 19.67
CA LEU A 903 -24.07 -52.43 20.03
C LEU A 903 -23.63 -53.81 19.53
N ASP A 904 -24.49 -54.83 19.59
CA ASP A 904 -24.18 -56.17 19.07
C ASP A 904 -23.93 -56.11 17.56
N ARG A 905 -24.72 -55.30 16.85
CA ARG A 905 -24.50 -55.01 15.43
C ARG A 905 -23.21 -54.22 15.17
N ALA A 906 -22.83 -53.29 16.04
CA ALA A 906 -21.55 -52.59 15.91
C ALA A 906 -20.37 -53.55 16.15
N ALA A 907 -20.49 -54.47 17.11
CA ALA A 907 -19.50 -55.48 17.42
C ALA A 907 -19.28 -56.47 16.26
N SER A 908 -20.34 -56.87 15.56
CA SER A 908 -20.24 -57.81 14.43
C SER A 908 -19.55 -57.24 13.19
N LEU A 909 -19.30 -55.92 13.15
CA LEU A 909 -18.57 -55.27 12.05
C LEU A 909 -17.05 -55.34 12.23
N ALA A 910 -16.54 -55.98 13.28
CA ALA A 910 -15.11 -56.08 13.60
C ALA A 910 -14.39 -54.72 13.51
N PRO A 911 -14.80 -53.73 14.31
CA PRO A 911 -14.29 -52.37 14.21
C PRO A 911 -12.80 -52.28 14.59
N GLU A 912 -12.13 -51.28 14.02
CA GLU A 912 -10.75 -50.92 14.35
C GLU A 912 -10.54 -50.73 15.87
N PRO A 913 -9.33 -50.95 16.41
CA PRO A 913 -9.06 -50.94 17.85
C PRO A 913 -9.53 -49.68 18.60
N ALA A 914 -9.45 -48.50 18.00
CA ALA A 914 -9.93 -47.25 18.60
C ALA A 914 -11.46 -47.21 18.76
N THR A 915 -12.20 -47.73 17.78
CA THR A 915 -13.66 -47.84 17.82
C THR A 915 -14.11 -48.97 18.76
N LEU A 916 -13.33 -50.05 18.87
CA LEU A 916 -13.56 -51.12 19.86
C LEU A 916 -13.55 -50.59 21.30
N LEU A 917 -12.66 -49.65 21.64
CA LEU A 917 -12.66 -49.01 22.95
C LEU A 917 -13.93 -48.21 23.22
N ARG A 918 -14.42 -47.45 22.22
CA ARG A 918 -15.67 -46.70 22.33
C ARG A 918 -16.88 -47.63 22.46
N LEU A 919 -16.86 -48.78 21.78
CA LEU A 919 -17.87 -49.82 21.89
C LEU A 919 -17.87 -50.46 23.29
N ALA A 920 -16.69 -50.79 23.83
CA ALA A 920 -16.57 -51.33 25.19
C ALA A 920 -17.07 -50.33 26.24
N ALA A 921 -16.71 -49.05 26.12
CA ALA A 921 -17.24 -47.98 26.97
C ALA A 921 -18.77 -47.84 26.86
N ALA A 922 -19.34 -48.03 25.66
CA ALA A 922 -20.79 -48.03 25.50
C ALA A 922 -21.47 -49.24 26.18
N TYR A 923 -20.86 -50.44 26.13
CA TYR A 923 -21.33 -51.59 26.89
C TYR A 923 -21.22 -51.37 28.40
N GLN A 924 -20.14 -50.74 28.89
CA GLN A 924 -19.99 -50.34 30.29
C GLN A 924 -21.10 -49.38 30.74
N GLN A 925 -21.41 -48.35 29.94
CA GLN A 925 -22.51 -47.42 30.21
C GLN A 925 -23.88 -48.12 30.30
N MET A 926 -24.01 -49.25 29.59
CA MET A 926 -25.20 -50.11 29.69
C MET A 926 -25.06 -51.16 30.81
N ASN A 927 -24.09 -51.10 31.70
CA ASN A 927 -23.82 -52.13 32.74
C ASN A 927 -23.59 -53.56 32.18
N GLU A 928 -23.17 -53.70 30.93
CA GLU A 928 -22.86 -55.00 30.29
C GLU A 928 -21.34 -55.26 30.29
N CYS A 929 -20.71 -55.16 31.46
CA CYS A 929 -19.25 -55.28 31.60
C CYS A 929 -18.71 -56.63 31.10
N GLY A 930 -19.48 -57.72 31.22
CA GLY A 930 -19.09 -59.03 30.68
C GLY A 930 -18.97 -59.05 29.15
N ARG A 931 -19.78 -58.26 28.43
CA ARG A 931 -19.66 -58.10 26.97
C ARG A 931 -18.48 -57.22 26.60
N ALA A 932 -18.28 -56.13 27.36
CA ALA A 932 -17.13 -55.25 27.19
C ALA A 932 -15.79 -55.97 27.41
N LEU A 933 -15.69 -56.85 28.42
CA LEU A 933 -14.46 -57.59 28.71
C LEU A 933 -13.98 -58.43 27.54
N ARG A 934 -14.88 -59.15 26.86
CA ARG A 934 -14.53 -59.97 25.69
C ARG A 934 -13.88 -59.14 24.57
N LEU A 935 -14.30 -57.89 24.40
CA LEU A 935 -13.70 -56.99 23.43
C LEU A 935 -12.31 -56.51 23.86
N LEU A 936 -12.08 -56.37 25.17
CA LEU A 936 -10.86 -55.81 25.76
C LEU A 936 -9.80 -56.88 26.12
N GLU A 937 -10.06 -58.17 25.84
CA GLU A 937 -9.16 -59.28 26.21
C GLU A 937 -7.75 -59.11 25.65
N ARG A 938 -7.63 -58.60 24.42
CA ARG A 938 -6.35 -58.46 23.70
C ARG A 938 -6.04 -56.97 23.47
N PRO A 939 -5.14 -56.38 24.27
CA PRO A 939 -4.67 -55.01 24.03
C PRO A 939 -4.04 -54.87 22.63
N PRO A 940 -4.30 -53.77 21.91
CA PRO A 940 -3.66 -53.51 20.62
C PRO A 940 -2.16 -53.24 20.76
N ALA A 941 -1.42 -53.33 19.66
CA ALA A 941 0.03 -53.10 19.64
C ALA A 941 0.42 -51.63 19.91
N ASP A 942 -0.46 -50.67 19.60
CA ASP A 942 -0.25 -49.25 19.90
C ASP A 942 -0.22 -49.05 21.43
N PRO A 943 0.90 -48.59 22.02
CA PRO A 943 1.04 -48.42 23.47
C PRO A 943 -0.01 -47.49 24.10
N ALA A 944 -0.43 -46.45 23.40
CA ALA A 944 -1.41 -45.48 23.92
C ALA A 944 -2.82 -46.08 23.96
N LEU A 945 -3.20 -46.83 22.92
CA LEU A 945 -4.46 -47.57 22.89
C LEU A 945 -4.44 -48.78 23.83
N ALA A 946 -3.30 -49.45 23.97
CA ALA A 946 -3.09 -50.55 24.90
C ALA A 946 -3.33 -50.11 26.35
N ALA A 947 -2.74 -48.98 26.75
CA ALA A 947 -2.95 -48.40 28.07
C ALA A 947 -4.44 -48.08 28.34
N ARG A 948 -5.14 -47.49 27.36
CA ARG A 948 -6.60 -47.22 27.48
C ARG A 948 -7.43 -48.51 27.54
N THR A 949 -7.04 -49.54 26.79
CA THR A 949 -7.69 -50.86 26.79
C THR A 949 -7.56 -51.54 28.15
N LEU A 950 -6.36 -51.55 28.72
CA LEU A 950 -6.09 -52.08 30.06
C LEU A 950 -6.89 -51.32 31.12
N ARG A 951 -6.97 -49.98 31.01
CA ARG A 951 -7.79 -49.15 31.89
C ARG A 951 -9.27 -49.54 31.83
N ASP A 952 -9.85 -49.62 30.63
CA ASP A 952 -11.27 -49.99 30.47
C ASP A 952 -11.54 -51.44 30.91
N ARG A 953 -10.57 -52.34 30.74
CA ARG A 953 -10.66 -53.73 31.21
C ARG A 953 -10.65 -53.79 32.74
N GLY A 954 -9.77 -53.02 33.37
CA GLY A 954 -9.70 -52.88 34.82
C GLY A 954 -11.01 -52.36 35.42
N ILE A 955 -11.63 -51.34 34.80
CA ILE A 955 -12.95 -50.83 35.21
C ILE A 955 -14.01 -51.95 35.15
N CYS A 956 -14.09 -52.68 34.03
CA CYS A 956 -15.04 -53.78 33.89
C CYS A 956 -14.82 -54.90 34.92
N ARG A 957 -13.57 -55.29 35.17
CA ARG A 957 -13.23 -56.33 36.17
C ARG A 957 -13.61 -55.89 37.58
N SER A 958 -13.37 -54.63 37.91
CA SER A 958 -13.82 -54.05 39.18
C SER A 958 -15.35 -54.14 39.33
N MET A 959 -16.10 -53.77 38.29
CA MET A 959 -17.57 -53.80 38.33
C MET A 959 -18.15 -55.22 38.40
N LEU A 960 -17.39 -56.24 37.96
CA LEU A 960 -17.78 -57.65 38.06
C LEU A 960 -17.30 -58.34 39.34
N GLY A 961 -16.68 -57.61 40.28
CA GLY A 961 -16.24 -58.16 41.56
C GLY A 961 -14.85 -58.81 41.53
N GLU A 962 -13.99 -58.48 40.56
CA GLU A 962 -12.60 -58.97 40.44
C GLU A 962 -11.56 -57.85 40.75
N PRO A 963 -11.50 -57.30 41.98
CA PRO A 963 -10.69 -56.11 42.28
C PRO A 963 -9.18 -56.35 42.16
N ALA A 964 -8.68 -57.56 42.44
CA ALA A 964 -7.26 -57.89 42.32
C ALA A 964 -6.79 -57.85 40.86
N ALA A 965 -7.59 -58.39 39.94
CA ALA A 965 -7.30 -58.35 38.51
C ALA A 965 -7.46 -56.93 37.94
N ALA A 966 -8.41 -56.14 38.47
CA ALA A 966 -8.58 -54.74 38.12
C ALA A 966 -7.36 -53.88 38.48
N VAL A 967 -6.83 -54.03 39.70
CA VAL A 967 -5.61 -53.34 40.15
C VAL A 967 -4.42 -53.67 39.24
N SER A 968 -4.21 -54.95 38.93
CA SER A 968 -3.12 -55.37 38.04
C SER A 968 -3.20 -54.74 36.64
N ASP A 969 -4.41 -54.65 36.07
CA ASP A 969 -4.62 -54.03 34.76
C ASP A 969 -4.39 -52.51 34.79
N LEU A 970 -4.83 -51.84 35.85
CA LEU A 970 -4.67 -50.38 36.00
C LEU A 970 -3.21 -49.99 36.26
N GLU A 971 -2.47 -50.76 37.04
CA GLU A 971 -1.03 -50.57 37.21
C GLU A 971 -0.28 -50.78 35.88
N ALA A 972 -0.68 -51.79 35.10
CA ALA A 972 -0.11 -52.02 33.76
C ALA A 972 -0.43 -50.86 32.80
N ALA A 973 -1.64 -50.29 32.88
CA ALA A 973 -2.03 -49.10 32.13
C ALA A 973 -1.16 -47.89 32.48
N LEU A 974 -0.88 -47.66 33.76
CA LEU A 974 -0.05 -46.54 34.23
C LEU A 974 1.45 -46.75 33.94
N ARG A 975 1.94 -47.99 33.92
CA ARG A 975 3.30 -48.28 33.42
C ARG A 975 3.45 -47.94 31.94
N ALA A 976 2.43 -48.26 31.13
CA ALA A 976 2.42 -47.97 29.70
C ALA A 976 2.20 -46.48 29.40
N ALA A 977 1.37 -45.80 30.19
CA ALA A 977 1.10 -44.37 30.05
C ALA A 977 1.01 -43.70 31.44
N PRO A 978 2.14 -43.23 31.99
CA PRO A 978 2.19 -42.63 33.34
C PRO A 978 1.29 -41.40 33.53
N GLY A 979 0.99 -40.68 32.44
CA GLY A 979 0.09 -39.52 32.42
C GLY A 979 -1.39 -39.86 32.21
N LEU A 980 -1.81 -41.12 32.24
CA LEU A 980 -3.21 -41.51 32.05
C LEU A 980 -4.02 -41.32 33.34
N HIS A 981 -4.41 -40.07 33.62
CA HIS A 981 -5.10 -39.65 34.84
C HIS A 981 -6.38 -40.42 35.16
N SER A 982 -7.14 -40.84 34.14
CA SER A 982 -8.33 -41.66 34.32
C SER A 982 -8.05 -43.05 34.89
N ALA A 983 -6.91 -43.67 34.54
CA ALA A 983 -6.47 -44.92 35.14
C ALA A 983 -6.01 -44.73 36.60
N ALA A 984 -5.30 -43.63 36.87
CA ALA A 984 -4.88 -43.28 38.23
C ALA A 984 -6.07 -43.04 39.17
N LEU A 985 -7.13 -42.35 38.69
CA LEU A 985 -8.36 -42.18 39.45
C LEU A 985 -9.03 -43.50 39.79
N THR A 986 -9.18 -44.41 38.82
CA THR A 986 -9.81 -45.70 39.08
C THR A 986 -8.97 -46.54 40.05
N LEU A 987 -7.64 -46.55 39.90
CA LEU A 987 -6.74 -47.30 40.78
C LEU A 987 -6.73 -46.75 42.21
N GLY A 988 -6.66 -45.42 42.35
CA GLY A 988 -6.73 -44.78 43.66
C GLY A 988 -8.07 -45.01 44.35
N ALA A 989 -9.20 -44.88 43.62
CA ALA A 989 -10.52 -45.19 44.16
C ALA A 989 -10.64 -46.66 44.63
N LEU A 990 -10.03 -47.60 43.92
CA LEU A 990 -9.94 -49.01 44.34
C LEU A 990 -9.10 -49.19 45.60
N HIS A 991 -8.02 -48.42 45.77
CA HIS A 991 -7.21 -48.44 46.98
C HIS A 991 -7.93 -47.80 48.18
N GLU A 992 -8.64 -46.68 47.97
CA GLU A 992 -9.50 -46.07 48.98
C GLU A 992 -10.61 -47.03 49.43
N ALA A 993 -11.31 -47.66 48.49
CA ALA A 993 -12.34 -48.66 48.80
C ALA A 993 -11.80 -49.88 49.55
N ALA A 994 -10.50 -50.17 49.44
CA ALA A 994 -9.80 -51.23 50.17
C ALA A 994 -9.15 -50.75 51.48
N GLY A 995 -9.38 -49.49 51.91
CA GLY A 995 -8.81 -48.90 53.13
C GLY A 995 -7.31 -48.60 53.05
N ARG A 996 -6.73 -48.48 51.85
CA ARG A 996 -5.29 -48.27 51.61
C ARG A 996 -4.99 -46.85 51.12
N GLU A 997 -5.33 -45.86 51.94
CA GLU A 997 -5.24 -44.43 51.60
C GLU A 997 -3.82 -43.98 51.20
N ASP A 998 -2.78 -44.44 51.90
CA ASP A 998 -1.37 -44.15 51.56
C ASP A 998 -0.98 -44.54 50.13
N ARG A 999 -1.58 -45.61 49.61
CA ARG A 999 -1.33 -46.08 48.24
C ARG A 999 -2.11 -45.26 47.22
N ALA A 1000 -3.35 -44.87 47.55
CA ALA A 1000 -4.15 -43.99 46.70
C ALA A 1000 -3.47 -42.62 46.53
N GLU A 1001 -3.01 -42.02 47.63
CA GLU A 1001 -2.30 -40.74 47.64
C GLU A 1001 -1.04 -40.77 46.75
N ARG A 1002 -0.26 -41.85 46.84
CA ARG A 1002 0.95 -42.04 46.03
C ARG A 1002 0.62 -42.09 44.54
N VAL A 1003 -0.38 -42.89 44.16
CA VAL A 1003 -0.84 -43.03 42.77
C VAL A 1003 -1.30 -41.68 42.22
N TYR A 1004 -2.06 -40.89 42.99
CA TYR A 1004 -2.52 -39.57 42.56
C TYR A 1004 -1.37 -38.57 42.36
N ARG A 1005 -0.38 -38.54 43.27
CA ARG A 1005 0.79 -37.65 43.13
C ARG A 1005 1.68 -38.01 41.95
N GLU A 1006 1.95 -39.30 41.74
CA GLU A 1006 2.79 -39.76 40.64
C GLU A 1006 2.16 -39.44 39.28
N ALA A 1007 0.84 -39.65 39.15
CA ALA A 1007 0.10 -39.31 37.94
C ALA A 1007 0.13 -37.79 37.63
N LEU A 1008 0.06 -36.93 38.66
CA LEU A 1008 0.16 -35.48 38.48
C LEU A 1008 1.59 -35.02 38.12
N ARG A 1009 2.62 -35.67 38.67
CA ARG A 1009 4.04 -35.36 38.37
C ARG A 1009 4.44 -35.74 36.94
N ALA A 1010 3.83 -36.77 36.36
CA ALA A 1010 4.18 -37.29 35.04
C ALA A 1010 3.74 -36.39 33.86
N THR A 1011 3.10 -35.24 34.09
CA THR A 1011 2.56 -34.35 33.03
C THR A 1011 3.05 -32.91 33.15
N PRO A 1012 3.90 -32.42 32.21
CA PRO A 1012 4.34 -31.03 32.17
C PRO A 1012 3.58 -30.20 31.11
N ALA A 1013 2.29 -29.89 31.32
CA ALA A 1013 1.56 -28.79 30.63
C ALA A 1013 0.18 -28.55 31.29
N PRO A 1014 -0.33 -27.31 31.37
CA PRO A 1014 -1.63 -27.02 31.97
C PRO A 1014 -2.75 -27.16 30.92
N GLY A 1015 -3.28 -28.36 30.77
CA GLY A 1015 -4.62 -28.59 30.21
C GLY A 1015 -5.45 -29.24 31.30
N GLU A 1016 -6.45 -28.55 31.83
CA GLU A 1016 -7.37 -29.12 32.83
C GLU A 1016 -8.30 -30.12 32.17
N ASP A 1017 -7.84 -31.37 32.04
CA ASP A 1017 -8.74 -32.51 31.88
C ASP A 1017 -9.51 -32.70 33.22
N ALA A 1018 -10.78 -33.09 33.14
CA ALA A 1018 -11.64 -33.25 34.32
C ALA A 1018 -11.07 -34.24 35.35
N ALA A 1019 -10.36 -35.27 34.90
CA ALA A 1019 -9.68 -36.22 35.75
C ALA A 1019 -8.47 -35.58 36.48
N THR A 1020 -7.76 -34.61 35.87
CA THR A 1020 -6.72 -33.82 36.54
C THR A 1020 -7.30 -33.04 37.72
N GLY A 1021 -8.46 -32.39 37.51
CA GLY A 1021 -9.17 -31.66 38.56
C GLY A 1021 -9.61 -32.58 39.68
N MET A 1022 -10.26 -33.71 39.33
CA MET A 1022 -10.69 -34.72 40.31
C MET A 1022 -9.52 -35.31 41.08
N LEU A 1023 -8.37 -35.59 40.43
CA LEU A 1023 -7.16 -36.06 41.11
C LEU A 1023 -6.67 -35.06 42.15
N ARG A 1024 -6.66 -33.77 41.83
CA ARG A 1024 -6.28 -32.71 42.77
C ARG A 1024 -7.25 -32.61 43.94
N THR A 1025 -8.56 -32.66 43.67
CA THR A 1025 -9.59 -32.64 44.71
C THR A 1025 -9.46 -33.84 45.64
N ARG A 1026 -9.33 -35.06 45.10
CA ARG A 1026 -9.15 -36.28 45.92
C ARG A 1026 -7.84 -36.25 46.71
N LEU A 1027 -6.77 -35.71 46.12
CA LEU A 1027 -5.50 -35.54 46.83
C LEU A 1027 -5.61 -34.52 47.97
N GLN A 1028 -6.39 -33.44 47.80
CA GLN A 1028 -6.70 -32.50 48.89
C GLN A 1028 -7.57 -33.13 49.98
N GLU A 1029 -8.49 -34.02 49.62
CA GLU A 1029 -9.34 -34.73 50.59
C GLU A 1029 -8.55 -35.74 51.44
N LEU A 1030 -7.58 -36.45 50.84
CA LEU A 1030 -6.72 -37.43 51.53
C LEU A 1030 -5.54 -36.78 52.27
N SER A 1031 -5.14 -35.57 51.88
CA SER A 1031 -4.07 -34.79 52.50
C SER A 1031 -4.53 -33.33 52.73
N PRO A 1032 -5.44 -33.08 53.70
CA PRO A 1032 -6.04 -31.76 53.93
C PRO A 1032 -5.05 -30.65 54.34
#